data_AF-A0AB35L772-F1
#
_entry.id   AF-A0AB35L772-F1
#
_cell.length_a   1.000
_cell.length_b   1.000
_cell.length_c   1.000
_cell.angle_alpha   90.00
_cell.angle_beta   90.00
_cell.angle_gamma   90.00
#
_symmetry.space_group_name_H-M   'P 1'
#
loop_
_entity.id
_entity.type
_entity.pdbx_description
1 polymer ?
#
loop_
_entity_poly.entity_id
_entity_poly.type
_entity_poly.pdbx_seq_one_letter_code
_entity_poly.pdbx_strand_id
1 'polypeptide(L)'
;MREVKPTQKPVPSSDIKDLFFNSGLLDIWATSLEHKYIDRFGNCHLTAAGMEWIFNELITKFKIDSEQALLAAGYAPAGTFQDGAEVVSRNGTVLWKLPDGDGDHYRWDGELPKQVPAGSTPQSTGGIGKGAWVSVGDASLRQELGTVSGADLVGGLGVYITGVKYSGGAKGDGVTDDFAALKSATEYANANKLPIMCPPGLTVKIKGSESITIKHGFDFNGSILDVSEYGGTINILRDEQTTVYNASSTVVQQLVAGGELNGRYFAGWSDNETLVNSFIRMKTSQPYYRYRGDIVNRQEMNVVIREGAMEAPLMFPLNPSLITEISVNPLPKKKLEYKNISIYVGSNENHSELLYIENSMSTYSNWTFIQDNYIYGSNPVFGSVLNSSHLIFENWNYSFPNINAEMKFTYGLYVGDSFDVVFKNVRGDGDGWGIFGGNSIQRLTFDNCKLNRIDCHKPFIEWMRILYCDIGLWGVLFTAIGDLSVIGGTHTLGRLKRKSTGAILQTRDELNGLCWGNLLVQDVAVRNYSNKYTMNMLAHSSIGTDDLPAGSPIPYTLFKTIKYENVSCLSGRVNLAPAIFEGSTIKYPESITADNCNVGEFIFNEQNYANIMPAFELPKVPTGSVDTPANCFITLNNVKINQLVSIVDSPSKATSRWLFHVKMNGVHGFNGKNPSIQLLVRGKADIDKSSIDGFNFYFGNSNNKHLDVNMSGGIINFTGTIANTILNGINTYTQVNLSGVSINAESVELLRLMSSAMMQGCTFSTNEGKLAWLTLNNDGTTSFTVPSLLAQNRYALCTGSQQNGTFKITPFAMPLDGCSAYIPVTSSTTCYVSRSGNTMSVTTNGDPIRYIIML
;
A
#
# COMPACT_ATOMS: atom_id res chain seq x y z
N MET A 1 1.49 110.50 -24.43
CA MET A 1 0.89 109.72 -25.53
C MET A 1 -0.63 109.71 -25.34
N ARG A 2 -1.44 109.82 -26.41
CA ARG A 2 -2.91 109.75 -26.31
C ARG A 2 -3.30 108.45 -25.59
N GLU A 3 -4.08 108.50 -24.52
CA GLU A 3 -4.64 107.30 -23.89
C GLU A 3 -5.48 106.55 -24.92
N VAL A 4 -5.01 105.38 -25.36
CA VAL A 4 -5.78 104.46 -26.19
C VAL A 4 -6.47 103.47 -25.27
N LYS A 5 -7.78 103.62 -25.08
CA LYS A 5 -8.58 102.61 -24.37
C LYS A 5 -8.74 101.37 -25.26
N PRO A 6 -8.25 100.18 -24.84
CA PRO A 6 -8.45 98.94 -25.59
C PRO A 6 -9.93 98.57 -25.66
N THR A 7 -10.29 97.76 -26.64
CA THR A 7 -11.63 97.18 -26.75
C THR A 7 -11.75 95.91 -25.91
N GLN A 8 -12.98 95.45 -25.68
CA GLN A 8 -13.27 94.18 -25.01
C GLN A 8 -13.44 93.02 -26.01
N LYS A 9 -12.85 93.12 -27.21
CA LYS A 9 -12.87 92.02 -28.19
C LYS A 9 -12.02 90.85 -27.70
N PRO A 10 -12.40 89.59 -28.01
CA PRO A 10 -11.66 88.39 -27.61
C PRO A 10 -10.17 88.43 -28.01
N VAL A 11 -9.33 87.66 -27.32
CA VAL A 11 -7.95 87.41 -27.76
C VAL A 11 -7.91 86.20 -28.68
N PRO A 12 -7.32 86.29 -29.90
CA PRO A 12 -6.67 87.47 -30.48
C PRO A 12 -7.67 88.49 -31.05
N SER A 13 -7.31 89.77 -31.01
CA SER A 13 -8.07 90.86 -31.65
C SER A 13 -7.18 91.55 -32.68
N SER A 14 -7.69 91.71 -33.90
CA SER A 14 -7.06 92.50 -34.96
C SER A 14 -7.44 93.99 -34.91
N ASP A 15 -8.18 94.42 -33.88
CA ASP A 15 -8.50 95.83 -33.68
C ASP A 15 -7.22 96.63 -33.39
N ILE A 16 -7.02 97.74 -34.11
CA ILE A 16 -5.81 98.53 -34.01
C ILE A 16 -5.57 99.07 -32.59
N LYS A 17 -6.64 99.34 -31.81
CA LYS A 17 -6.52 99.78 -30.42
C LYS A 17 -6.00 98.67 -29.52
N ASP A 18 -6.42 97.44 -29.77
CA ASP A 18 -6.00 96.25 -29.02
C ASP A 18 -4.58 95.85 -29.37
N LEU A 19 -4.20 95.93 -30.66
CA LEU A 19 -2.83 95.69 -31.11
C LEU A 19 -1.85 96.70 -30.50
N PHE A 20 -2.22 97.99 -30.48
CA PHE A 20 -1.41 99.04 -29.85
C PHE A 20 -1.29 98.83 -28.34
N PHE A 21 -2.39 98.57 -27.63
CA PHE A 21 -2.37 98.30 -26.18
C PHE A 21 -1.53 97.06 -25.85
N ASN A 22 -1.71 95.96 -26.59
CA ASN A 22 -0.94 94.74 -26.40
C ASN A 22 0.56 94.93 -26.66
N SER A 23 0.94 95.80 -27.60
CA SER A 23 2.36 96.11 -27.84
C SER A 23 3.02 96.82 -26.65
N GLY A 24 2.29 97.68 -25.94
CA GLY A 24 2.76 98.28 -24.69
C GLY A 24 2.85 97.27 -23.54
N LEU A 25 1.94 96.29 -23.48
CA LEU A 25 2.04 95.21 -22.50
C LEU A 25 3.22 94.26 -22.77
N LEU A 26 3.58 94.03 -24.04
CA LEU A 26 4.78 93.29 -24.42
C LEU A 26 6.05 94.00 -23.96
N ASP A 27 6.09 95.33 -24.08
CA ASP A 27 7.19 96.14 -23.54
C ASP A 27 7.29 96.02 -22.02
N ILE A 28 6.17 96.10 -21.30
CA ILE A 28 6.11 95.86 -19.85
C ILE A 28 6.56 94.43 -19.51
N TRP A 29 6.08 93.41 -20.23
CA TRP A 29 6.49 92.03 -20.00
C TRP A 29 8.00 91.85 -20.14
N ALA A 30 8.61 92.46 -21.16
CA ALA A 30 10.03 92.30 -21.47
C ALA A 30 10.95 93.16 -20.59
N THR A 31 10.52 94.36 -20.19
CA THR A 31 11.40 95.37 -19.58
C THR A 31 11.08 95.71 -18.13
N SER A 32 9.86 95.42 -17.66
CA SER A 32 9.47 95.75 -16.30
C SER A 32 10.15 94.82 -15.28
N LEU A 33 10.62 95.43 -14.18
CA LEU A 33 11.13 94.71 -13.01
C LEU A 33 10.00 94.23 -12.09
N GLU A 34 8.78 94.75 -12.25
CA GLU A 34 7.62 94.24 -11.53
C GLU A 34 7.32 92.81 -11.97
N HIS A 35 6.98 91.91 -11.05
CA HIS A 35 6.79 90.49 -11.39
C HIS A 35 5.54 90.22 -12.24
N LYS A 36 4.62 91.17 -12.30
CA LYS A 36 3.28 90.97 -12.87
C LYS A 36 2.81 92.19 -13.63
N TYR A 37 1.98 91.98 -14.64
CA TYR A 37 1.21 93.01 -15.33
C TYR A 37 -0.25 92.58 -15.50
N ILE A 38 -1.13 93.55 -15.77
CA ILE A 38 -2.57 93.32 -15.95
C ILE A 38 -2.92 93.51 -17.44
N ASP A 39 -3.64 92.55 -18.02
CA ASP A 39 -4.11 92.63 -19.40
C ASP A 39 -5.37 93.52 -19.55
N ARG A 40 -5.84 93.69 -20.79
CA ARG A 40 -7.01 94.53 -21.10
C ARG A 40 -8.35 94.03 -20.53
N PHE A 41 -8.40 92.79 -20.04
CA PHE A 41 -9.58 92.21 -19.39
C PHE A 41 -9.45 92.19 -17.86
N GLY A 42 -8.33 92.70 -17.32
CA GLY A 42 -8.06 92.69 -15.89
C GLY A 42 -7.37 91.43 -15.38
N ASN A 43 -6.93 90.51 -16.25
CA ASN A 43 -6.21 89.31 -15.80
C ASN A 43 -4.74 89.62 -15.55
N CYS A 44 -4.20 88.96 -14.52
CA CYS A 44 -2.82 89.12 -14.11
C CYS A 44 -1.90 88.08 -14.79
N HIS A 45 -0.80 88.55 -15.37
CA HIS A 45 0.20 87.74 -16.05
C HIS A 45 1.59 88.03 -15.47
N LEU A 46 2.51 87.07 -15.55
CA LEU A 46 3.90 87.26 -15.13
C LEU A 46 4.69 88.02 -16.21
N THR A 47 5.56 88.92 -15.79
CA THR A 47 6.62 89.50 -16.63
C THR A 47 7.79 88.53 -16.77
N ALA A 48 8.76 88.84 -17.64
CA ALA A 48 10.02 88.09 -17.72
C ALA A 48 10.75 88.06 -16.37
N ALA A 49 10.85 89.21 -15.68
CA ALA A 49 11.43 89.30 -14.34
C ALA A 49 10.66 88.45 -13.31
N GLY A 50 9.33 88.40 -13.39
CA GLY A 50 8.51 87.56 -12.52
C GLY A 50 8.73 86.06 -12.73
N MET A 51 8.96 85.63 -13.97
CA MET A 51 9.29 84.23 -14.27
C MET A 51 10.69 83.84 -13.79
N GLU A 52 11.68 84.72 -13.99
CA GLU A 52 13.04 84.51 -13.48
C GLU A 52 13.08 84.44 -11.95
N TRP A 53 12.32 85.30 -11.26
CA TRP A 53 12.17 85.24 -9.81
C TRP A 53 11.61 83.90 -9.33
N ILE A 54 10.51 83.41 -9.93
CA ILE A 54 9.94 82.09 -9.57
C ILE A 54 10.95 80.96 -9.80
N PHE A 55 11.70 81.01 -10.90
CA PHE A 55 12.72 80.00 -11.21
C PHE A 55 13.83 79.99 -10.16
N ASN A 56 14.35 81.16 -9.78
CA ASN A 56 15.40 81.28 -8.76
C ASN A 56 14.92 80.84 -7.36
N GLU A 57 13.67 81.13 -7.00
CA GLU A 57 13.04 80.63 -5.77
C GLU A 57 12.93 79.10 -5.77
N LEU A 58 12.51 78.50 -6.88
CA LEU A 58 12.42 77.03 -7.02
C LEU A 58 13.78 76.35 -6.89
N ILE A 59 14.83 76.91 -7.50
CA ILE A 59 16.21 76.38 -7.38
C ILE A 59 16.71 76.49 -5.94
N THR A 60 16.44 77.61 -5.27
CA THR A 60 16.83 77.82 -3.87
C THR A 60 16.12 76.83 -2.96
N LYS A 61 14.82 76.63 -3.16
CA LYS A 61 14.03 75.66 -2.40
C LYS A 61 14.49 74.23 -2.60
N PHE A 62 14.81 73.83 -3.83
CA PHE A 62 15.31 72.49 -4.12
C PHE A 62 16.63 72.18 -3.39
N LYS A 63 17.54 73.17 -3.31
CA LYS A 63 18.80 73.04 -2.56
C LYS A 63 18.55 72.83 -1.06
N ILE A 64 17.68 73.65 -0.47
CA ILE A 64 17.33 73.55 0.96
C ILE A 64 16.68 72.20 1.27
N ASP A 65 15.70 71.77 0.47
CA ASP A 65 14.97 70.52 0.70
C ASP A 65 15.90 69.29 0.58
N SER A 66 16.89 69.33 -0.32
CA SER A 66 17.90 68.26 -0.46
C SER A 66 18.84 68.16 0.75
N GLU A 67 19.33 69.29 1.26
CA GLU A 67 20.18 69.33 2.46
C GLU A 67 19.41 68.87 3.72
N GLN A 68 18.14 69.24 3.83
CA GLN A 68 17.26 68.80 4.92
C GLN A 68 16.99 67.29 4.87
N ALA A 69 16.84 66.71 3.67
CA ALA A 69 16.65 65.26 3.53
C ALA A 69 17.88 64.45 4.01
N LEU A 70 19.10 64.94 3.73
CA LEU A 70 20.35 64.34 4.24
C LEU A 70 20.44 64.40 5.76
N LEU A 71 20.13 65.57 6.35
CA LEU A 71 20.11 65.75 7.80
C LEU A 71 19.06 64.88 8.48
N ALA A 72 17.85 64.78 7.90
CA ALA A 72 16.78 63.92 8.40
C ALA A 72 17.16 62.42 8.33
N ALA A 73 17.98 62.03 7.34
CA ALA A 73 18.54 60.69 7.23
C ALA A 73 19.74 60.44 8.17
N GLY A 74 20.12 61.41 9.02
CA GLY A 74 21.18 61.29 10.01
C GLY A 74 22.59 61.57 9.48
N TYR A 75 22.71 62.03 8.24
CA TYR A 75 23.99 62.39 7.61
C TYR A 75 24.23 63.89 7.67
N ALA A 76 25.48 64.29 7.89
CA ALA A 76 25.91 65.67 7.89
C ALA A 76 26.74 65.96 6.64
N PRO A 77 26.31 66.86 5.74
CA PRO A 77 27.14 67.29 4.63
C PRO A 77 28.41 67.98 5.14
N ALA A 78 29.58 67.43 4.82
CA ALA A 78 30.89 67.95 5.23
C ALA A 78 31.55 68.79 4.13
N GLY A 79 31.10 68.66 2.88
CA GLY A 79 31.65 69.37 1.73
C GLY A 79 31.54 68.55 0.46
N THR A 80 32.36 68.87 -0.54
CA THR A 80 32.37 68.16 -1.82
C THR A 80 33.78 67.81 -2.26
N PHE A 81 33.93 66.80 -3.11
CA PHE A 81 35.25 66.39 -3.60
C PHE A 81 35.92 67.49 -4.46
N GLN A 82 35.11 68.28 -5.17
CA GLN A 82 35.58 69.39 -5.99
C GLN A 82 36.14 70.54 -5.15
N ASP A 83 35.41 70.95 -4.11
CA ASP A 83 35.80 72.09 -3.26
C ASP A 83 36.78 71.69 -2.15
N GLY A 84 36.91 70.38 -1.90
CA GLY A 84 37.60 69.83 -0.74
C GLY A 84 36.70 69.79 0.50
N ALA A 85 37.06 68.94 1.46
CA ALA A 85 36.32 68.75 2.69
C ALA A 85 37.21 68.18 3.80
N GLU A 86 36.83 68.44 5.05
CA GLU A 86 37.35 67.71 6.21
C GLU A 86 36.21 66.90 6.83
N VAL A 87 36.32 65.58 6.77
CA VAL A 87 35.37 64.68 7.41
C VAL A 87 35.85 64.39 8.82
N VAL A 88 35.20 65.01 9.82
CA VAL A 88 35.55 64.87 11.24
C VAL A 88 34.66 63.87 12.00
N SER A 89 33.53 63.48 11.41
CA SER A 89 32.56 62.57 12.04
C SER A 89 32.19 61.41 11.12
N ARG A 90 31.75 60.30 11.71
CA ARG A 90 31.38 59.08 10.99
C ARG A 90 30.16 59.25 10.07
N ASN A 91 29.29 60.18 10.42
CA ASN A 91 28.12 60.54 9.62
C ASN A 91 28.37 61.72 8.66
N GLY A 92 29.60 62.23 8.61
CA GLY A 92 30.02 63.23 7.64
C GLY A 92 30.04 62.65 6.23
N THR A 93 29.43 63.36 5.29
CA THR A 93 29.34 62.95 3.88
C THR A 93 29.96 64.00 2.96
N VAL A 94 30.62 63.53 1.91
CA VAL A 94 31.21 64.37 0.88
C VAL A 94 30.51 64.08 -0.43
N LEU A 95 29.92 65.10 -1.05
CA LEU A 95 29.24 64.98 -2.34
C LEU A 95 30.26 64.99 -3.49
N TRP A 96 30.09 64.09 -4.45
CA TRP A 96 30.82 64.15 -5.70
C TRP A 96 29.94 64.81 -6.78
N LYS A 97 30.05 66.13 -6.93
CA LYS A 97 29.14 66.92 -7.78
C LYS A 97 29.22 66.52 -9.26
N LEU A 98 28.07 66.50 -9.95
CA LEU A 98 28.02 66.54 -11.42
C LEU A 98 28.54 67.91 -11.95
N PRO A 99 29.14 67.96 -13.15
CA PRO A 99 29.33 66.86 -14.10
C PRO A 99 30.60 66.01 -13.84
N ASP A 100 31.48 66.43 -12.95
CA ASP A 100 32.79 65.79 -12.74
C ASP A 100 32.72 64.49 -11.92
N GLY A 101 31.58 64.24 -11.28
CA GLY A 101 31.27 63.04 -10.48
C GLY A 101 29.95 62.40 -10.85
N ASP A 102 29.43 61.57 -9.95
CA ASP A 102 28.17 60.83 -10.13
C ASP A 102 26.94 61.51 -9.50
N GLY A 103 27.15 62.57 -8.72
CA GLY A 103 26.10 63.24 -7.97
C GLY A 103 25.79 62.59 -6.62
N ASP A 104 26.56 61.59 -6.19
CA ASP A 104 26.30 60.85 -4.95
C ASP A 104 27.09 61.38 -3.75
N HIS A 105 26.56 61.11 -2.56
CA HIS A 105 27.22 61.40 -1.28
C HIS A 105 28.03 60.18 -0.81
N TYR A 106 29.24 60.42 -0.32
CA TYR A 106 30.14 59.39 0.20
C TYR A 106 30.49 59.64 1.66
N ARG A 107 30.40 58.62 2.51
CA ARG A 107 30.88 58.66 3.89
C ARG A 107 32.25 57.98 4.00
N TRP A 108 33.10 58.46 4.89
CA TRP A 108 34.40 57.83 5.16
C TRP A 108 34.30 56.76 6.23
N ASP A 109 34.73 55.54 5.92
CA ASP A 109 34.68 54.37 6.80
C ASP A 109 36.05 54.04 7.44
N GLY A 110 37.09 54.80 7.10
CA GLY A 110 38.43 54.67 7.69
C GLY A 110 38.64 55.48 8.98
N GLU A 111 39.91 55.77 9.32
CA GLU A 111 40.27 56.63 10.46
C GLU A 111 39.94 58.11 10.20
N LEU A 112 39.50 58.81 11.26
CA LEU A 112 39.10 60.21 11.23
C LEU A 112 40.10 61.07 12.05
N PRO A 113 40.32 62.36 11.70
CA PRO A 113 39.68 63.09 10.62
C PRO A 113 40.23 62.72 9.24
N LYS A 114 39.38 62.76 8.21
CA LYS A 114 39.76 62.51 6.82
C LYS A 114 39.78 63.82 6.03
N GLN A 115 40.97 64.19 5.59
CA GLN A 115 41.20 65.30 4.67
C GLN A 115 40.92 64.88 3.23
N VAL A 116 40.12 65.70 2.54
CA VAL A 116 39.76 65.55 1.12
C VAL A 116 40.28 66.80 0.38
N PRO A 117 41.39 66.67 -0.36
CA PRO A 117 41.89 67.77 -1.17
C PRO A 117 40.88 68.22 -2.23
N ALA A 118 40.87 69.52 -2.57
CA ALA A 118 40.07 70.04 -3.65
C ALA A 118 40.45 69.40 -5.00
N GLY A 119 39.45 69.19 -5.87
CA GLY A 119 39.60 68.54 -7.17
C GLY A 119 39.88 67.03 -7.12
N SER A 120 39.62 66.39 -5.98
CA SER A 120 39.87 64.95 -5.81
C SER A 120 38.64 64.09 -6.14
N THR A 121 38.76 62.77 -5.98
CA THR A 121 37.66 61.80 -6.16
C THR A 121 37.66 60.80 -5.01
N PRO A 122 36.56 60.06 -4.77
CA PRO A 122 36.58 58.96 -3.81
C PRO A 122 37.73 57.99 -4.08
N GLN A 123 37.94 57.64 -5.36
CA GLN A 123 39.00 56.72 -5.76
C GLN A 123 40.40 57.28 -5.45
N SER A 124 40.66 58.55 -5.78
CA SER A 124 41.98 59.16 -5.60
C SER A 124 42.33 59.53 -4.16
N THR A 125 41.37 59.44 -3.23
CA THR A 125 41.57 59.83 -1.81
C THR A 125 41.35 58.69 -0.83
N GLY A 126 41.33 57.44 -1.28
CA GLY A 126 41.26 56.30 -0.37
C GLY A 126 40.63 55.05 -0.96
N GLY A 127 40.01 55.14 -2.14
CA GLY A 127 39.27 54.04 -2.75
C GLY A 127 37.84 53.94 -2.23
N ILE A 128 37.04 53.10 -2.88
CA ILE A 128 35.64 52.82 -2.50
C ILE A 128 35.56 51.41 -1.90
N GLY A 129 35.01 51.27 -0.69
CA GLY A 129 34.86 50.00 0.01
C GLY A 129 34.93 50.10 1.54
N LYS A 130 34.90 48.94 2.21
CA LYS A 130 35.00 48.85 3.68
C LYS A 130 36.35 49.41 4.16
N GLY A 131 36.31 50.29 5.15
CA GLY A 131 37.51 51.02 5.61
C GLY A 131 37.94 52.20 4.73
N ALA A 132 37.19 52.51 3.66
CA ALA A 132 37.45 53.61 2.72
C ALA A 132 36.17 54.43 2.45
N TRP A 133 35.98 55.00 1.27
CA TRP A 133 34.74 55.70 0.93
C TRP A 133 33.59 54.73 0.67
N VAL A 134 32.41 55.03 1.20
CA VAL A 134 31.18 54.23 1.01
C VAL A 134 30.07 55.16 0.52
N SER A 135 29.46 54.83 -0.61
CA SER A 135 28.31 55.59 -1.14
C SER A 135 27.11 55.49 -0.19
N VAL A 136 26.47 56.63 0.05
CA VAL A 136 25.24 56.77 0.82
C VAL A 136 24.09 56.74 -0.18
N GLY A 137 23.62 55.54 -0.54
CA GLY A 137 22.74 55.39 -1.70
C GLY A 137 22.30 53.97 -2.04
N ASP A 138 22.97 53.25 -2.95
CA ASP A 138 22.29 52.10 -3.63
C ASP A 138 23.17 51.02 -4.34
N ALA A 139 24.51 51.01 -4.28
CA ALA A 139 25.28 50.12 -5.21
C ALA A 139 25.61 48.69 -4.72
N SER A 140 25.99 48.47 -3.45
CA SER A 140 26.55 47.18 -3.05
C SER A 140 25.50 46.07 -2.89
N LEU A 141 24.36 46.36 -2.26
CA LEU A 141 23.34 45.35 -1.97
C LEU A 141 22.69 44.77 -3.24
N ARG A 142 22.41 45.59 -4.26
CA ARG A 142 21.82 45.10 -5.52
C ARG A 142 22.76 44.20 -6.30
N GLN A 143 24.06 44.51 -6.29
CA GLN A 143 25.08 43.73 -6.97
C GLN A 143 25.30 42.39 -6.26
N GLU A 144 25.27 42.39 -4.93
CA GLU A 144 25.36 41.18 -4.11
C GLU A 144 24.13 40.27 -4.31
N LEU A 145 22.91 40.84 -4.38
CA LEU A 145 21.66 40.12 -4.66
C LEU A 145 21.57 39.51 -6.07
N GLY A 146 22.32 40.04 -7.05
CA GLY A 146 22.34 39.55 -8.44
C GLY A 146 23.24 38.34 -8.70
N THR A 147 24.01 37.90 -7.70
CA THR A 147 24.90 36.72 -7.81
C THR A 147 24.15 35.41 -7.54
N VAL A 148 24.76 34.26 -7.88
CA VAL A 148 24.21 32.93 -7.50
C VAL A 148 24.06 32.80 -5.97
N SER A 149 24.88 33.51 -5.20
CA SER A 149 24.79 33.59 -3.73
C SER A 149 23.90 34.73 -3.23
N GLY A 150 23.24 35.49 -4.12
CA GLY A 150 22.35 36.58 -3.74
C GLY A 150 21.13 36.12 -2.96
N ALA A 151 20.65 34.90 -3.22
CA ALA A 151 19.56 34.28 -2.44
C ALA A 151 19.93 34.02 -0.97
N ASP A 152 21.23 33.85 -0.65
CA ASP A 152 21.70 33.67 0.74
C ASP A 152 21.59 34.96 1.57
N LEU A 153 21.51 36.11 0.90
CA LEU A 153 21.38 37.44 1.53
C LEU A 153 19.91 37.79 1.79
N VAL A 154 18.98 37.11 1.12
CA VAL A 154 17.54 37.18 1.36
C VAL A 154 17.15 35.94 2.17
N GLY A 155 17.44 35.98 3.47
CA GLY A 155 17.22 34.83 4.35
C GLY A 155 15.82 34.22 4.22
N GLY A 156 15.72 32.88 4.25
CA GLY A 156 14.46 32.16 4.45
C GLY A 156 14.04 31.14 3.39
N LEU A 157 14.81 30.90 2.32
CA LEU A 157 14.41 29.99 1.23
C LEU A 157 15.06 28.58 1.27
N GLY A 158 16.02 28.34 2.17
CA GLY A 158 16.77 27.10 2.28
C GLY A 158 18.28 27.31 2.08
N VAL A 159 19.06 26.25 2.27
CA VAL A 159 20.54 26.26 2.15
C VAL A 159 20.95 25.69 0.80
N TYR A 160 21.42 26.54 -0.10
CA TYR A 160 21.92 26.10 -1.42
C TYR A 160 23.33 25.54 -1.31
N ILE A 161 23.51 24.26 -1.69
CA ILE A 161 24.81 23.57 -1.56
C ILE A 161 25.93 24.20 -2.40
N THR A 162 25.59 24.97 -3.42
CA THR A 162 26.54 25.71 -4.28
C THR A 162 27.00 27.04 -3.68
N GLY A 163 26.47 27.43 -2.52
CA GLY A 163 26.86 28.67 -1.84
C GLY A 163 28.34 28.64 -1.46
N VAL A 164 29.10 29.66 -1.88
CA VAL A 164 30.56 29.73 -1.68
C VAL A 164 30.99 29.72 -0.21
N LYS A 165 30.07 30.03 0.71
CA LYS A 165 30.29 29.97 2.17
C LYS A 165 30.45 28.55 2.72
N TYR A 166 30.13 27.50 1.95
CA TYR A 166 30.18 26.10 2.36
C TYR A 166 31.42 25.42 1.76
N SER A 167 32.60 25.67 2.31
CA SER A 167 33.87 25.07 1.84
C SER A 167 34.13 25.30 0.33
N GLY A 168 33.81 26.49 -0.18
CA GLY A 168 33.96 26.84 -1.60
C GLY A 168 32.75 26.53 -2.48
N GLY A 169 31.70 25.91 -1.91
CA GLY A 169 30.46 25.55 -2.59
C GLY A 169 30.60 24.32 -3.47
N ALA A 170 29.58 23.47 -3.52
CA ALA A 170 29.55 22.32 -4.40
C ALA A 170 29.64 22.79 -5.86
N LYS A 171 30.51 22.17 -6.66
CA LYS A 171 30.64 22.45 -8.09
C LYS A 171 29.53 21.79 -8.88
N GLY A 172 29.13 20.57 -8.51
CA GLY A 172 28.05 19.86 -9.18
C GLY A 172 28.38 19.46 -10.62
N ASP A 173 29.66 19.30 -10.96
CA ASP A 173 30.17 19.00 -12.30
C ASP A 173 30.33 17.48 -12.58
N GLY A 174 30.02 16.63 -11.59
CA GLY A 174 30.17 15.18 -11.67
C GLY A 174 31.62 14.67 -11.61
N VAL A 175 32.59 15.55 -11.36
CA VAL A 175 34.03 15.22 -11.34
C VAL A 175 34.66 15.61 -10.01
N THR A 176 34.39 16.83 -9.55
CA THR A 176 34.86 17.38 -8.29
C THR A 176 34.24 16.63 -7.12
N ASP A 177 35.05 16.33 -6.09
CA ASP A 177 34.53 15.78 -4.84
C ASP A 177 33.88 16.91 -4.01
N ASP A 178 32.55 16.95 -4.05
CA ASP A 178 31.70 17.92 -3.38
C ASP A 178 31.41 17.53 -1.92
N PHE A 179 32.02 16.46 -1.38
CA PHE A 179 31.72 15.97 -0.03
C PHE A 179 31.86 17.05 1.04
N ALA A 180 32.98 17.77 1.06
CA ALA A 180 33.24 18.81 2.06
C ALA A 180 32.22 19.96 1.98
N ALA A 181 31.83 20.36 0.76
CA ALA A 181 30.84 21.42 0.56
C ALA A 181 29.44 20.97 0.99
N LEU A 182 29.02 19.76 0.60
CA LEU A 182 27.74 19.19 1.02
C LEU A 182 27.68 19.02 2.53
N LYS A 183 28.74 18.49 3.16
CA LYS A 183 28.82 18.33 4.62
C LYS A 183 28.66 19.67 5.33
N SER A 184 29.45 20.69 4.98
CA SER A 184 29.34 22.02 5.59
C SER A 184 27.96 22.66 5.38
N ALA A 185 27.35 22.47 4.20
CA ALA A 185 25.99 22.94 3.93
C ALA A 185 24.96 22.24 4.84
N THR A 186 25.05 20.91 5.00
CA THR A 186 24.15 20.14 5.89
C THR A 186 24.30 20.54 7.36
N GLU A 187 25.52 20.74 7.85
CA GLU A 187 25.76 21.18 9.23
C GLU A 187 25.17 22.57 9.49
N TYR A 188 25.35 23.50 8.56
CA TYR A 188 24.74 24.82 8.65
C TYR A 188 23.21 24.75 8.57
N ALA A 189 22.66 23.95 7.66
CA ALA A 189 21.21 23.77 7.53
C ALA A 189 20.59 23.19 8.80
N ASN A 190 21.23 22.20 9.41
CA ASN A 190 20.82 21.62 10.68
C ASN A 190 20.89 22.64 11.83
N ALA A 191 21.98 23.40 11.94
CA ALA A 191 22.13 24.42 12.98
C ALA A 191 21.07 25.54 12.88
N ASN A 192 20.60 25.82 11.66
CA ASN A 192 19.65 26.91 11.38
C ASN A 192 18.22 26.44 11.09
N LYS A 193 17.94 25.13 11.17
CA LYS A 193 16.62 24.54 10.93
C LYS A 193 16.05 24.84 9.53
N LEU A 194 16.90 24.77 8.51
CA LEU A 194 16.57 25.06 7.12
C LEU A 194 16.68 23.80 6.26
N PRO A 195 15.86 23.67 5.19
CA PRO A 195 16.03 22.58 4.23
C PRO A 195 17.27 22.80 3.37
N ILE A 196 17.84 21.70 2.85
CA ILE A 196 18.89 21.74 1.84
C ILE A 196 18.28 21.91 0.45
N MET A 197 18.87 22.78 -0.37
CA MET A 197 18.43 23.05 -1.73
C MET A 197 19.58 22.77 -2.71
N CYS A 198 19.27 22.15 -3.85
CA CYS A 198 20.18 22.00 -4.97
C CYS A 198 19.60 22.74 -6.20
N PRO A 199 20.39 23.53 -6.93
CA PRO A 199 20.00 23.99 -8.26
C PRO A 199 19.71 22.80 -9.20
N PRO A 200 18.84 22.97 -10.21
CA PRO A 200 18.54 21.89 -11.15
C PRO A 200 19.72 21.61 -12.08
N GLY A 201 19.86 20.35 -12.51
CA GLY A 201 20.81 19.94 -13.55
C GLY A 201 22.25 19.74 -13.08
N LEU A 202 22.49 19.66 -11.76
CA LEU A 202 23.82 19.37 -11.22
C LEU A 202 24.05 17.87 -11.04
N THR A 203 25.33 17.47 -11.06
CA THR A 203 25.78 16.15 -10.60
C THR A 203 26.76 16.35 -9.43
N VAL A 204 26.26 16.16 -8.22
CA VAL A 204 27.01 16.35 -6.98
C VAL A 204 27.73 15.03 -6.67
N LYS A 205 29.03 14.97 -6.90
CA LYS A 205 29.82 13.76 -6.66
C LYS A 205 30.45 13.81 -5.28
N ILE A 206 30.24 12.78 -4.45
CA ILE A 206 30.83 12.70 -3.11
C ILE A 206 31.68 11.45 -2.95
N LYS A 207 32.78 11.55 -2.20
CA LYS A 207 33.71 10.45 -1.92
C LYS A 207 33.99 10.29 -0.43
N GLY A 208 34.68 9.21 -0.06
CA GLY A 208 35.08 8.92 1.31
C GLY A 208 34.02 8.14 2.08
N SER A 209 34.17 7.98 3.41
CA SER A 209 33.32 7.09 4.23
C SER A 209 32.65 7.79 5.42
N GLU A 210 32.83 9.09 5.57
CA GLU A 210 32.22 9.83 6.67
C GLU A 210 30.73 10.10 6.39
N SER A 211 29.87 9.87 7.38
CA SER A 211 28.41 10.06 7.25
C SER A 211 27.98 11.52 7.18
N ILE A 212 26.89 11.77 6.43
CA ILE A 212 26.23 13.07 6.32
C ILE A 212 24.88 12.99 7.05
N THR A 213 24.51 14.02 7.81
CA THR A 213 23.24 14.04 8.55
C THR A 213 22.37 15.20 8.08
N ILE A 214 21.11 14.94 7.77
CA ILE A 214 20.11 15.91 7.30
C ILE A 214 18.87 15.83 8.20
N LYS A 215 18.44 16.97 8.77
CA LYS A 215 17.34 16.99 9.73
C LYS A 215 16.06 17.73 9.32
N HIS A 216 16.13 18.59 8.30
CA HIS A 216 15.05 19.54 8.00
C HIS A 216 14.58 19.50 6.55
N GLY A 217 14.71 18.34 5.90
CA GLY A 217 14.28 18.13 4.51
C GLY A 217 15.31 18.57 3.47
N PHE A 218 15.04 18.19 2.22
CA PHE A 218 15.78 18.68 1.07
C PHE A 218 14.93 18.70 -0.19
N ASP A 219 15.35 19.54 -1.15
CA ASP A 219 14.93 19.46 -2.54
C ASP A 219 16.17 19.50 -3.45
N PHE A 220 16.47 18.39 -4.12
CA PHE A 220 17.59 18.32 -5.06
C PHE A 220 17.21 18.82 -6.47
N ASN A 221 15.96 19.21 -6.68
CA ASN A 221 15.45 19.79 -7.92
C ASN A 221 15.79 18.96 -9.18
N GLY A 222 15.78 17.63 -9.03
CA GLY A 222 16.07 16.66 -10.08
C GLY A 222 17.56 16.38 -10.31
N SER A 223 18.45 17.01 -9.55
CA SER A 223 19.90 16.79 -9.65
C SER A 223 20.34 15.40 -9.18
N ILE A 224 21.53 14.99 -9.63
CA ILE A 224 22.11 13.69 -9.32
C ILE A 224 23.05 13.82 -8.12
N LEU A 225 22.93 12.92 -7.16
CA LEU A 225 23.93 12.65 -6.12
C LEU A 225 24.70 11.39 -6.51
N ASP A 226 25.94 11.56 -6.97
CA ASP A 226 26.85 10.47 -7.32
C ASP A 226 27.58 9.98 -6.06
N VAL A 227 27.24 8.76 -5.63
CA VAL A 227 27.80 8.04 -4.48
C VAL A 227 28.63 6.81 -4.89
N SER A 228 29.06 6.76 -6.15
CA SER A 228 29.83 5.64 -6.72
C SER A 228 31.20 5.41 -6.06
N GLU A 229 31.74 6.42 -5.36
CA GLU A 229 32.99 6.35 -4.60
C GLU A 229 32.82 6.71 -3.11
N TYR A 230 31.57 6.79 -2.64
CA TYR A 230 31.22 7.06 -1.26
C TYR A 230 31.00 5.75 -0.51
N GLY A 231 31.31 5.68 0.79
CA GLY A 231 31.08 4.51 1.63
C GLY A 231 30.52 4.87 3.00
N GLY A 232 30.09 6.12 3.19
CA GLY A 232 29.42 6.57 4.40
C GLY A 232 27.90 6.45 4.30
N THR A 233 27.21 6.90 5.34
CA THR A 233 25.73 6.86 5.42
C THR A 233 25.14 8.26 5.35
N ILE A 234 24.07 8.41 4.58
CA ILE A 234 23.20 9.58 4.57
C ILE A 234 22.11 9.36 5.62
N ASN A 235 22.29 10.00 6.77
CA ASN A 235 21.37 9.93 7.90
C ASN A 235 20.28 10.99 7.76
N ILE A 236 19.02 10.57 7.80
CA ILE A 236 17.85 11.42 7.93
C ILE A 236 17.31 11.25 9.35
N LEU A 237 17.63 12.21 10.20
CA LEU A 237 17.36 12.18 11.64
C LEU A 237 16.51 13.39 12.05
N ARG A 238 16.04 13.45 13.30
CA ARG A 238 15.37 14.63 13.86
C ARG A 238 16.18 15.31 14.95
N ASP A 239 15.75 16.50 15.36
CA ASP A 239 16.34 17.21 16.50
C ASP A 239 15.86 16.63 17.83
N GLU A 240 14.57 16.30 17.87
CA GLU A 240 13.86 15.83 19.05
C GLU A 240 14.42 14.48 19.49
N GLN A 241 14.72 14.40 20.78
CA GLN A 241 15.26 13.19 21.40
C GLN A 241 14.12 12.33 21.92
N THR A 242 14.31 11.02 21.85
CA THR A 242 13.45 10.04 22.52
C THR A 242 13.52 10.22 24.03
N THR A 243 12.36 10.38 24.67
CA THR A 243 12.26 10.31 26.14
C THR A 243 11.81 8.92 26.55
N VAL A 244 12.51 8.30 27.50
CA VAL A 244 12.21 6.93 27.95
C VAL A 244 11.66 6.96 29.37
N TYR A 245 10.45 6.42 29.53
CA TYR A 245 9.74 6.30 30.80
C TYR A 245 9.74 4.85 31.25
N ASN A 246 10.44 4.54 32.35
CA ASN A 246 10.46 3.20 32.93
C ASN A 246 9.14 2.88 33.67
N ALA A 247 9.01 1.63 34.13
CA ALA A 247 7.83 1.15 34.83
C ALA A 247 7.41 1.99 36.06
N SER A 248 8.34 2.64 36.78
CA SER A 248 8.02 3.45 37.97
C SER A 248 7.70 4.91 37.67
N SER A 249 7.82 5.34 36.41
CA SER A 249 7.51 6.71 36.00
C SER A 249 6.03 7.06 36.17
N THR A 250 5.73 8.35 36.38
CA THR A 250 4.35 8.85 36.47
C THR A 250 3.50 8.51 35.24
N VAL A 251 4.11 8.56 34.05
CA VAL A 251 3.47 8.21 32.77
C VAL A 251 2.93 6.77 32.78
N VAL A 252 3.71 5.81 33.27
CA VAL A 252 3.30 4.41 33.36
C VAL A 252 2.35 4.19 34.54
N GLN A 253 2.65 4.77 35.70
CA GLN A 253 1.82 4.59 36.91
C GLN A 253 0.40 5.14 36.74
N GLN A 254 0.22 6.19 35.92
CA GLN A 254 -1.11 6.68 35.54
C GLN A 254 -1.93 5.62 34.77
N LEU A 255 -1.31 4.88 33.84
CA LEU A 255 -1.97 3.78 33.15
C LEU A 255 -2.35 2.65 34.11
N VAL A 256 -1.43 2.30 35.03
CA VAL A 256 -1.68 1.27 36.05
C VAL A 256 -2.88 1.63 36.92
N ALA A 257 -2.97 2.88 37.38
CA ALA A 257 -4.11 3.36 38.16
C ALA A 257 -5.42 3.40 37.34
N GLY A 258 -5.34 3.58 36.02
CA GLY A 258 -6.47 3.59 35.09
C GLY A 258 -7.07 2.21 34.77
N GLY A 259 -6.39 1.12 35.12
CA GLY A 259 -6.87 -0.24 34.89
C GLY A 259 -6.51 -0.82 33.52
N GLU A 260 -7.16 -1.93 33.14
CA GLU A 260 -6.87 -2.65 31.89
C GLU A 260 -6.99 -1.72 30.67
N LEU A 261 -5.98 -1.74 29.81
CA LEU A 261 -5.94 -0.94 28.59
C LEU A 261 -6.68 -1.68 27.48
N ASN A 262 -7.70 -1.04 26.91
CA ASN A 262 -8.47 -1.58 25.81
C ASN A 262 -8.91 -0.46 24.85
N GLY A 263 -9.06 -0.78 23.57
CA GLY A 263 -9.42 0.19 22.55
C GLY A 263 -8.35 1.28 22.40
N ARG A 264 -8.79 2.53 22.27
CA ARG A 264 -7.92 3.68 21.94
C ARG A 264 -7.80 4.75 23.04
N TYR A 265 -8.63 4.68 24.08
CA TYR A 265 -8.67 5.70 25.15
C TYR A 265 -8.20 5.08 26.45
N PHE A 266 -7.12 5.63 27.02
CA PHE A 266 -6.56 5.15 28.28
C PHE A 266 -6.84 6.16 29.39
N ALA A 267 -7.58 5.73 30.43
CA ALA A 267 -8.06 6.60 31.50
C ALA A 267 -6.94 7.38 32.22
N GLY A 268 -5.70 6.86 32.24
CA GLY A 268 -4.55 7.54 32.86
C GLY A 268 -3.93 8.67 32.05
N TRP A 269 -4.25 8.79 30.76
CA TRP A 269 -3.56 9.68 29.82
C TRP A 269 -4.39 10.85 29.30
N SER A 270 -5.69 10.92 29.64
CA SER A 270 -6.61 11.97 29.14
C SER A 270 -6.05 13.39 29.27
N ASP A 271 -5.39 13.68 30.39
CA ASP A 271 -4.90 15.02 30.74
C ASP A 271 -3.36 15.12 30.65
N ASN A 272 -2.69 14.16 30.03
CA ASN A 272 -1.23 14.13 29.97
C ASN A 272 -0.70 14.87 28.72
N GLU A 273 -0.47 16.18 28.85
CA GLU A 273 0.04 17.04 27.78
C GLU A 273 1.44 16.64 27.27
N THR A 274 2.24 15.92 28.07
CA THR A 274 3.62 15.56 27.68
C THR A 274 3.69 14.50 26.58
N LEU A 275 2.59 13.77 26.36
CA LEU A 275 2.52 12.68 25.38
C LEU A 275 1.86 13.13 24.07
N VAL A 276 1.11 14.23 24.09
CA VAL A 276 0.31 14.68 22.96
C VAL A 276 1.20 14.91 21.73
N ASN A 277 0.73 14.45 20.58
CA ASN A 277 1.44 14.55 19.30
C ASN A 277 2.81 13.88 19.33
N SER A 278 2.87 12.64 19.83
CA SER A 278 4.09 11.85 19.90
C SER A 278 3.88 10.44 19.35
N PHE A 279 4.86 9.93 18.61
CA PHE A 279 4.98 8.50 18.35
C PHE A 279 5.53 7.83 19.60
N ILE A 280 4.91 6.74 20.01
CA ILE A 280 5.29 6.01 21.21
C ILE A 280 5.58 4.55 20.91
N ARG A 281 6.39 3.96 21.79
CA ARG A 281 6.61 2.53 21.85
C ARG A 281 6.49 2.04 23.28
N MET A 282 5.48 1.22 23.55
CA MET A 282 5.35 0.56 24.85
C MET A 282 5.94 -0.84 24.78
N LYS A 283 6.98 -1.11 25.56
CA LYS A 283 7.53 -2.45 25.76
C LYS A 283 6.91 -3.06 27.00
N THR A 284 6.70 -4.38 26.97
CA THR A 284 6.08 -5.11 28.08
C THR A 284 6.88 -6.36 28.43
N SER A 285 6.54 -6.97 29.57
CA SER A 285 6.97 -8.32 29.95
C SER A 285 6.01 -9.41 29.47
N GLN A 286 4.92 -9.08 28.75
CA GLN A 286 3.97 -10.06 28.24
C GLN A 286 4.59 -10.81 27.04
N PRO A 287 4.74 -12.16 27.10
CA PRO A 287 5.16 -12.94 25.93
C PRO A 287 4.20 -12.75 24.76
N TYR A 288 4.70 -12.64 23.53
CA TYR A 288 3.86 -12.40 22.35
C TYR A 288 4.01 -13.49 21.30
N TYR A 289 5.21 -13.69 20.76
CA TYR A 289 5.50 -14.74 19.79
C TYR A 289 6.95 -15.22 19.91
N ARG A 290 7.31 -16.27 19.16
CA ARG A 290 8.70 -16.72 19.05
C ARG A 290 9.29 -16.31 17.71
N TYR A 291 10.51 -15.79 17.73
CA TYR A 291 11.28 -15.48 16.54
C TYR A 291 12.59 -16.24 16.58
N ARG A 292 12.77 -17.22 15.69
CA ARG A 292 13.97 -18.08 15.65
C ARG A 292 14.29 -18.76 17.01
N GLY A 293 13.25 -19.20 17.71
CA GLY A 293 13.33 -19.88 19.02
C GLY A 293 13.16 -18.95 20.24
N ASP A 294 13.53 -17.67 20.11
CA ASP A 294 13.51 -16.72 21.21
C ASP A 294 12.12 -16.11 21.43
N ILE A 295 11.73 -15.93 22.70
CA ILE A 295 10.49 -15.25 23.07
C ILE A 295 10.65 -13.75 22.81
N VAL A 296 9.79 -13.21 21.97
CA VAL A 296 9.60 -11.78 21.75
C VAL A 296 8.41 -11.34 22.59
N ASN A 297 8.65 -10.39 23.50
CA ASN A 297 7.59 -9.79 24.30
C ASN A 297 6.81 -8.74 23.51
N ARG A 298 5.58 -8.52 23.93
CA ARG A 298 4.63 -7.62 23.27
C ARG A 298 5.16 -6.19 23.32
N GLN A 299 5.12 -5.57 22.15
CA GLN A 299 5.46 -4.17 21.93
C GLN A 299 4.29 -3.49 21.20
N GLU A 300 3.85 -2.35 21.73
CA GLU A 300 2.85 -1.50 21.09
C GLU A 300 3.53 -0.31 20.43
N MET A 301 3.18 0.02 19.19
CA MET A 301 3.74 1.16 18.43
C MET A 301 2.60 1.99 17.89
N ASN A 302 2.49 3.24 18.33
CA ASN A 302 1.26 3.99 18.05
C ASN A 302 1.52 5.48 18.25
N VAL A 303 0.57 6.31 17.83
CA VAL A 303 0.68 7.77 17.96
C VAL A 303 -0.36 8.25 18.96
N VAL A 304 0.09 9.03 19.94
CA VAL A 304 -0.78 9.69 20.92
C VAL A 304 -1.24 11.02 20.32
N ILE A 305 -2.54 11.13 20.11
CA ILE A 305 -3.20 12.35 19.64
C ILE A 305 -3.68 13.19 20.84
N ARG A 306 -4.61 14.14 20.62
CA ARG A 306 -5.17 14.97 21.69
C ARG A 306 -5.90 14.11 22.73
N GLU A 307 -5.95 14.60 23.98
CA GLU A 307 -6.62 13.93 25.11
C GLU A 307 -6.07 12.52 25.41
N GLY A 308 -4.78 12.29 25.16
CA GLY A 308 -4.12 11.01 25.45
C GLY A 308 -4.65 9.80 24.67
N ALA A 309 -5.46 10.04 23.64
CA ALA A 309 -6.02 8.98 22.82
C ALA A 309 -4.99 8.44 21.83
N MET A 310 -5.09 7.16 21.51
CA MET A 310 -4.26 6.49 20.52
C MET A 310 -4.88 6.60 19.13
N GLU A 311 -4.06 6.75 18.10
CA GLU A 311 -4.52 6.78 16.70
C GLU A 311 -5.03 5.42 16.22
N ALA A 312 -4.46 4.33 16.75
CA ALA A 312 -4.95 2.97 16.56
C ALA A 312 -5.48 2.37 17.87
N PRO A 313 -6.56 1.58 17.86
CA PRO A 313 -6.92 0.77 19.01
C PRO A 313 -5.89 -0.34 19.25
N LEU A 314 -5.75 -0.80 20.51
CA LEU A 314 -5.00 -2.02 20.79
C LEU A 314 -5.67 -3.23 20.13
N MET A 315 -4.88 -4.12 19.52
CA MET A 315 -5.38 -5.38 18.94
C MET A 315 -5.92 -6.34 20.01
N PHE A 316 -5.31 -6.29 21.20
CA PHE A 316 -5.69 -7.10 22.36
C PHE A 316 -5.68 -6.25 23.63
N PRO A 317 -6.52 -6.53 24.64
CA PRO A 317 -6.40 -5.87 25.94
C PRO A 317 -5.00 -6.05 26.54
N LEU A 318 -4.52 -5.06 27.29
CA LEU A 318 -3.21 -5.08 27.94
C LEU A 318 -3.34 -4.73 29.42
N ASN A 319 -2.83 -5.60 30.28
CA ASN A 319 -2.63 -5.27 31.69
C ASN A 319 -1.45 -4.27 31.79
N PRO A 320 -1.68 -3.00 32.21
CA PRO A 320 -0.64 -1.99 32.26
C PRO A 320 0.48 -2.29 33.25
N SER A 321 0.29 -3.19 34.23
CA SER A 321 1.36 -3.58 35.16
C SER A 321 2.48 -4.38 34.49
N LEU A 322 2.25 -4.88 33.27
CA LEU A 322 3.26 -5.57 32.47
C LEU A 322 4.13 -4.59 31.66
N ILE A 323 3.81 -3.29 31.62
CA ILE A 323 4.60 -2.29 30.90
C ILE A 323 5.94 -2.11 31.62
N THR A 324 7.03 -2.34 30.90
CA THR A 324 8.39 -2.18 31.41
C THR A 324 8.97 -0.82 31.05
N GLU A 325 8.60 -0.29 29.87
CA GLU A 325 9.14 0.94 29.31
C GLU A 325 8.17 1.55 28.30
N ILE A 326 8.06 2.88 28.28
CA ILE A 326 7.43 3.65 27.21
C ILE A 326 8.45 4.63 26.65
N SER A 327 8.84 4.45 25.39
CA SER A 327 9.60 5.44 24.63
C SER A 327 8.65 6.43 23.98
N VAL A 328 8.93 7.72 24.08
CA VAL A 328 8.12 8.82 23.55
C VAL A 328 8.98 9.67 22.63
N ASN A 329 8.56 9.73 21.37
CA ASN A 329 9.17 10.52 20.30
C ASN A 329 8.17 11.62 19.91
N PRO A 330 8.38 12.88 20.34
CA PRO A 330 7.55 13.99 19.88
C PRO A 330 7.51 14.04 18.35
N LEU A 331 6.36 14.36 17.77
CA LEU A 331 6.21 14.52 16.32
C LEU A 331 6.44 15.99 15.90
N PRO A 332 6.99 16.23 14.70
CA PRO A 332 7.12 17.59 14.20
C PRO A 332 5.73 18.22 14.00
N LYS A 333 5.68 19.55 14.09
CA LYS A 333 4.44 20.31 13.80
C LYS A 333 3.98 20.19 12.34
N LYS A 334 4.91 19.86 11.43
CA LYS A 334 4.67 19.70 10.00
C LYS A 334 5.49 18.53 9.50
N LYS A 335 4.92 17.78 8.56
CA LYS A 335 5.63 16.72 7.85
C LYS A 335 6.80 17.32 7.06
N LEU A 336 7.98 16.71 7.18
CA LEU A 336 9.15 17.13 6.40
C LEU A 336 9.13 16.49 5.01
N GLU A 337 9.76 17.16 4.05
CA GLU A 337 9.83 16.70 2.65
C GLU A 337 11.28 16.48 2.24
N TYR A 338 11.54 15.34 1.60
CA TYR A 338 12.84 14.98 1.03
C TYR A 338 12.60 14.55 -0.41
N LYS A 339 12.91 15.41 -1.39
CA LYS A 339 12.36 15.24 -2.75
C LYS A 339 13.31 15.55 -3.90
N ASN A 340 12.92 15.03 -5.07
CA ASN A 340 13.48 15.32 -6.38
C ASN A 340 14.98 15.02 -6.48
N ILE A 341 15.37 13.78 -6.18
CA ILE A 341 16.78 13.36 -6.20
C ILE A 341 16.96 12.12 -7.06
N SER A 342 18.06 12.09 -7.82
CA SER A 342 18.56 10.86 -8.43
C SER A 342 19.85 10.46 -7.71
N ILE A 343 19.93 9.24 -7.20
CA ILE A 343 21.12 8.71 -6.54
C ILE A 343 21.80 7.74 -7.50
N TYR A 344 23.02 8.07 -7.91
CA TYR A 344 23.85 7.23 -8.76
C TYR A 344 24.83 6.45 -7.90
N VAL A 345 24.62 5.14 -7.80
CA VAL A 345 25.40 4.21 -6.97
C VAL A 345 26.56 3.59 -7.77
N GLY A 346 26.44 3.54 -9.09
CA GLY A 346 27.41 2.87 -9.96
C GLY A 346 27.57 1.38 -9.62
N SER A 347 28.80 0.89 -9.63
CA SER A 347 29.18 -0.49 -9.24
C SER A 347 29.72 -0.60 -7.81
N ASN A 348 29.37 0.33 -6.92
CA ASN A 348 29.94 0.43 -5.59
C ASN A 348 29.37 -0.64 -4.64
N GLU A 349 30.24 -1.53 -4.16
CA GLU A 349 29.90 -2.60 -3.21
C GLU A 349 30.12 -2.24 -1.74
N ASN A 350 30.72 -1.08 -1.45
CA ASN A 350 31.07 -0.68 -0.09
C ASN A 350 29.86 -0.21 0.73
N HIS A 351 28.69 -0.07 0.11
CA HIS A 351 27.46 0.35 0.78
C HIS A 351 26.79 -0.83 1.49
N SER A 352 26.97 -0.93 2.81
CA SER A 352 26.15 -1.82 3.64
C SER A 352 24.79 -1.20 3.99
N GLU A 353 24.73 0.13 4.07
CA GLU A 353 23.54 0.97 4.36
C GLU A 353 23.80 2.41 3.91
N LEU A 354 23.35 2.79 2.70
CA LEU A 354 23.55 4.15 2.18
C LEU A 354 22.61 5.15 2.87
N LEU A 355 21.35 4.78 3.06
CA LEU A 355 20.32 5.65 3.60
C LEU A 355 19.85 5.14 4.97
N TYR A 356 19.91 5.97 6.00
CA TYR A 356 19.38 5.63 7.32
C TYR A 356 18.37 6.67 7.77
N ILE A 357 17.12 6.26 7.98
CA ILE A 357 16.01 7.10 8.42
C ILE A 357 15.58 6.65 9.80
N GLU A 358 15.55 7.56 10.77
CA GLU A 358 15.10 7.25 12.12
C GLU A 358 14.25 8.36 12.74
N ASN A 359 13.28 7.97 13.59
CA ASN A 359 12.41 8.88 14.34
C ASN A 359 11.69 9.89 13.44
N SER A 360 11.39 9.49 12.21
CA SER A 360 10.94 10.38 11.13
C SER A 360 9.42 10.43 11.01
N MET A 361 8.92 11.59 10.59
CA MET A 361 7.54 11.83 10.14
C MET A 361 7.60 12.67 8.88
N SER A 362 7.76 12.01 7.73
CA SER A 362 8.21 12.65 6.50
C SER A 362 7.60 12.03 5.24
N THR A 363 7.62 12.81 4.16
CA THR A 363 7.32 12.36 2.80
C THR A 363 8.61 12.36 1.99
N TYR A 364 8.85 11.28 1.25
CA TYR A 364 9.99 11.12 0.35
C TYR A 364 9.50 10.96 -1.09
N SER A 365 9.71 11.97 -1.92
CA SER A 365 9.02 12.08 -3.23
C SER A 365 9.99 12.15 -4.40
N ASN A 366 9.70 11.42 -5.47
CA ASN A 366 10.45 11.49 -6.74
C ASN A 366 11.94 11.14 -6.57
N TRP A 367 12.21 9.93 -6.06
CA TRP A 367 13.57 9.40 -5.91
C TRP A 367 13.86 8.39 -7.01
N THR A 368 15.02 8.51 -7.64
CA THR A 368 15.50 7.52 -8.60
C THR A 368 16.82 6.93 -8.11
N PHE A 369 16.93 5.61 -8.03
CA PHE A 369 18.17 4.91 -7.70
C PHE A 369 18.71 4.27 -8.96
N ILE A 370 19.91 4.69 -9.36
CA ILE A 370 20.60 4.28 -10.58
C ILE A 370 21.79 3.41 -10.18
N GLN A 371 21.79 2.16 -10.63
CA GLN A 371 22.84 1.19 -10.35
C GLN A 371 23.34 0.56 -11.65
N ASP A 372 24.66 0.41 -11.78
CA ASP A 372 25.28 -0.26 -12.93
C ASP A 372 25.15 -1.78 -12.84
N ASN A 373 25.36 -2.50 -13.96
CA ASN A 373 25.38 -3.97 -13.99
C ASN A 373 26.48 -4.57 -13.10
N TYR A 374 26.14 -4.84 -11.84
CA TYR A 374 27.07 -5.32 -10.82
C TYR A 374 26.45 -6.43 -9.95
N ILE A 375 27.32 -7.32 -9.44
CA ILE A 375 26.95 -8.43 -8.55
C ILE A 375 27.61 -8.23 -7.21
N TYR A 376 26.80 -8.02 -6.18
CA TYR A 376 27.29 -7.89 -4.81
C TYR A 376 27.96 -9.17 -4.31
N GLY A 377 29.14 -9.03 -3.69
CA GLY A 377 29.77 -10.10 -2.90
C GLY A 377 29.09 -10.35 -1.55
N SER A 378 28.30 -9.40 -1.05
CA SER A 378 27.63 -9.38 0.25
C SER A 378 26.10 -9.28 0.13
N ASN A 379 25.38 -9.22 1.27
CA ASN A 379 23.92 -9.05 1.35
C ASN A 379 23.58 -7.63 1.86
N PRO A 380 23.76 -6.55 1.08
CA PRO A 380 23.55 -5.19 1.56
C PRO A 380 22.05 -4.88 1.78
N VAL A 381 21.79 -3.86 2.59
CA VAL A 381 20.48 -3.19 2.68
C VAL A 381 20.71 -1.76 2.22
N PHE A 382 20.11 -1.36 1.12
CA PHE A 382 20.45 -0.05 0.55
C PHE A 382 20.00 1.12 1.43
N GLY A 383 18.83 0.99 2.07
CA GLY A 383 18.45 1.90 3.14
C GLY A 383 17.59 1.26 4.21
N SER A 384 17.61 1.85 5.40
CA SER A 384 16.82 1.42 6.55
C SER A 384 15.97 2.55 7.09
N VAL A 385 14.78 2.19 7.57
CA VAL A 385 13.85 3.08 8.23
C VAL A 385 13.46 2.45 9.56
N LEU A 386 13.75 3.14 10.66
CA LEU A 386 13.49 2.65 12.00
C LEU A 386 12.69 3.67 12.82
N ASN A 387 11.92 3.18 13.78
CA ASN A 387 11.36 3.98 14.87
C ASN A 387 10.54 5.21 14.40
N SER A 388 9.86 5.09 13.27
CA SER A 388 9.25 6.23 12.55
C SER A 388 7.74 6.10 12.46
N SER A 389 7.04 7.20 12.16
CA SER A 389 5.59 7.20 12.00
C SER A 389 5.11 8.03 10.80
N HIS A 390 3.95 7.67 10.22
CA HIS A 390 3.30 8.39 9.13
C HIS A 390 4.25 8.65 7.95
N LEU A 391 4.93 7.62 7.46
CA LEU A 391 5.87 7.73 6.36
C LEU A 391 5.17 7.58 5.01
N ILE A 392 5.55 8.41 4.05
CA ILE A 392 5.10 8.26 2.65
C ILE A 392 6.31 8.22 1.74
N PHE A 393 6.45 7.14 0.98
CA PHE A 393 7.40 7.00 -0.11
C PHE A 393 6.61 7.06 -1.42
N GLU A 394 6.82 8.09 -2.24
CA GLU A 394 6.04 8.30 -3.45
C GLU A 394 6.89 8.51 -4.71
N ASN A 395 6.52 7.84 -5.79
CA ASN A 395 7.21 7.91 -7.09
C ASN A 395 8.69 7.53 -7.00
N TRP A 396 8.98 6.44 -6.30
CA TRP A 396 10.34 5.90 -6.22
C TRP A 396 10.58 4.94 -7.39
N ASN A 397 11.71 5.08 -8.07
CA ASN A 397 12.12 4.18 -9.13
C ASN A 397 13.50 3.58 -8.83
N TYR A 398 13.54 2.25 -8.70
CA TYR A 398 14.76 1.49 -8.58
C TYR A 398 15.08 0.81 -9.91
N SER A 399 16.21 1.14 -10.52
CA SER A 399 16.78 0.36 -11.62
C SER A 399 17.83 -0.61 -11.07
N PHE A 400 17.45 -1.85 -10.75
CA PHE A 400 18.42 -2.88 -10.41
C PHE A 400 18.91 -3.61 -11.67
N PRO A 401 20.20 -3.95 -11.74
CA PRO A 401 20.76 -4.75 -12.82
C PRO A 401 20.35 -6.23 -12.79
N ASN A 402 20.43 -6.88 -13.95
CA ASN A 402 20.18 -8.33 -14.14
C ASN A 402 21.38 -9.20 -13.69
N ILE A 403 21.10 -10.39 -13.15
CA ILE A 403 22.06 -11.23 -12.43
C ILE A 403 22.78 -12.29 -13.29
N ASN A 404 24.00 -12.65 -12.87
CA ASN A 404 24.65 -13.94 -13.13
C ASN A 404 24.19 -15.04 -12.14
N ALA A 405 24.75 -16.25 -12.23
CA ALA A 405 24.26 -17.47 -11.55
C ALA A 405 24.45 -17.54 -10.00
N GLU A 406 25.15 -16.58 -9.38
CA GLU A 406 25.52 -16.59 -7.96
C GLU A 406 24.82 -15.45 -7.19
N MET A 407 23.49 -15.56 -7.03
CA MET A 407 22.68 -14.58 -6.30
C MET A 407 23.13 -14.41 -4.83
N LYS A 408 23.24 -13.15 -4.39
CA LYS A 408 23.22 -12.72 -2.98
C LYS A 408 21.90 -12.00 -2.66
N PHE A 409 21.59 -11.82 -1.38
CA PHE A 409 20.26 -11.43 -0.90
C PHE A 409 20.25 -9.97 -0.40
N THR A 410 19.59 -9.07 -1.14
CA THR A 410 19.62 -7.62 -0.89
C THR A 410 18.21 -7.03 -0.74
N TYR A 411 18.06 -6.01 0.11
CA TYR A 411 16.87 -5.14 0.16
C TYR A 411 17.16 -3.75 -0.40
N GLY A 412 16.21 -3.19 -1.16
CA GLY A 412 16.22 -1.77 -1.53
C GLY A 412 15.92 -0.85 -0.34
N LEU A 413 14.91 -1.21 0.45
CA LEU A 413 14.54 -0.50 1.67
C LEU A 413 14.07 -1.52 2.72
N TYR A 414 14.69 -1.44 3.89
CA TYR A 414 14.25 -2.10 5.10
C TYR A 414 13.43 -1.15 5.95
N VAL A 415 12.28 -1.59 6.47
CA VAL A 415 11.43 -0.81 7.38
C VAL A 415 11.16 -1.61 8.65
N GLY A 416 11.48 -1.03 9.79
CA GLY A 416 11.43 -1.64 11.10
C GLY A 416 10.72 -0.78 12.14
N ASP A 417 9.98 -1.42 13.06
CA ASP A 417 9.47 -0.83 14.29
C ASP A 417 8.78 0.55 14.12
N SER A 418 7.90 0.63 13.12
CA SER A 418 7.31 1.88 12.62
C SER A 418 5.78 1.80 12.53
N PHE A 419 5.13 2.97 12.48
CA PHE A 419 3.67 3.10 12.44
C PHE A 419 3.20 3.87 11.18
N ASP A 420 2.20 3.35 10.48
CA ASP A 420 1.60 3.95 9.29
C ASP A 420 2.62 4.29 8.19
N VAL A 421 3.00 3.27 7.42
CA VAL A 421 3.98 3.37 6.32
C VAL A 421 3.27 3.14 5.00
N VAL A 422 3.45 4.08 4.06
CA VAL A 422 2.77 4.05 2.75
C VAL A 422 3.78 4.15 1.62
N PHE A 423 3.73 3.21 0.69
CA PHE A 423 4.43 3.24 -0.59
C PHE A 423 3.43 3.50 -1.71
N LYS A 424 3.65 4.56 -2.50
CA LYS A 424 2.78 4.96 -3.61
C LYS A 424 3.56 5.05 -4.91
N ASN A 425 3.08 4.38 -5.95
CA ASN A 425 3.72 4.40 -7.27
C ASN A 425 5.23 4.09 -7.19
N VAL A 426 5.59 3.11 -6.35
CA VAL A 426 6.97 2.66 -6.21
C VAL A 426 7.21 1.53 -7.19
N ARG A 427 8.26 1.69 -7.99
CA ARG A 427 8.70 0.71 -8.96
C ARG A 427 10.08 0.20 -8.62
N GLY A 428 10.23 -1.11 -8.67
CA GLY A 428 11.52 -1.72 -8.89
C GLY A 428 11.35 -3.14 -9.41
N ASP A 429 12.37 -3.58 -10.12
CA ASP A 429 12.48 -4.93 -10.66
C ASP A 429 13.92 -5.38 -10.44
N GLY A 430 14.14 -6.64 -10.10
CA GLY A 430 15.47 -7.16 -9.78
C GLY A 430 15.51 -8.55 -9.11
N ASP A 431 16.67 -9.18 -9.22
CA ASP A 431 17.13 -10.40 -8.54
C ASP A 431 17.39 -10.27 -7.02
N GLY A 432 16.67 -10.93 -6.09
CA GLY A 432 17.06 -10.94 -4.66
C GLY A 432 15.93 -11.12 -3.65
N TRP A 433 16.09 -10.56 -2.43
CA TRP A 433 15.06 -10.57 -1.38
C TRP A 433 13.93 -9.56 -1.61
N GLY A 434 14.09 -8.59 -2.51
CA GLY A 434 13.04 -7.65 -2.88
C GLY A 434 13.46 -6.20 -2.73
N ILE A 435 12.67 -5.28 -3.28
CA ILE A 435 12.83 -3.85 -2.97
C ILE A 435 12.46 -3.58 -1.52
N PHE A 436 11.52 -4.33 -0.96
CA PHE A 436 10.98 -4.08 0.37
C PHE A 436 11.23 -5.24 1.32
N GLY A 437 11.84 -4.93 2.47
CA GLY A 437 11.90 -5.78 3.65
C GLY A 437 11.21 -5.09 4.83
N GLY A 438 10.31 -5.78 5.52
CA GLY A 438 9.55 -5.23 6.65
C GLY A 438 9.67 -6.04 7.93
N ASN A 439 9.67 -5.37 9.08
CA ASN A 439 9.65 -5.99 10.41
C ASN A 439 8.90 -5.13 11.42
N SER A 440 7.89 -5.68 12.11
CA SER A 440 7.20 -4.95 13.19
C SER A 440 6.64 -3.61 12.71
N ILE A 441 5.75 -3.62 11.72
CA ILE A 441 5.15 -2.40 11.17
C ILE A 441 3.66 -2.40 11.47
N GLN A 442 3.20 -1.41 12.22
CA GLN A 442 1.76 -1.24 12.44
C GLN A 442 1.19 -0.38 11.31
N ARG A 443 0.26 -0.93 10.52
CA ARG A 443 -0.31 -0.33 9.30
C ARG A 443 0.71 -0.15 8.17
N LEU A 444 0.60 -0.98 7.14
CA LEU A 444 1.46 -0.94 5.96
C LEU A 444 0.60 -0.90 4.68
N THR A 445 0.88 0.04 3.78
CA THR A 445 0.12 0.19 2.52
C THR A 445 1.06 0.28 1.33
N PHE A 446 0.79 -0.50 0.29
CA PHE A 446 1.34 -0.38 -1.05
C PHE A 446 0.20 0.00 -2.00
N ASP A 447 0.38 1.06 -2.77
CA ASP A 447 -0.65 1.60 -3.66
C ASP A 447 -0.05 1.89 -5.05
N ASN A 448 -0.59 1.24 -6.08
CA ASN A 448 -0.16 1.35 -7.47
C ASN A 448 1.35 1.07 -7.66
N CYS A 449 1.90 0.13 -6.90
CA CYS A 449 3.32 -0.22 -6.96
C CYS A 449 3.60 -1.36 -7.96
N LYS A 450 4.84 -1.43 -8.45
CA LYS A 450 5.36 -2.56 -9.24
C LYS A 450 6.61 -3.09 -8.58
N LEU A 451 6.49 -4.23 -7.90
CA LEU A 451 7.54 -4.76 -7.02
C LEU A 451 7.84 -6.20 -7.38
N ASN A 452 9.10 -6.60 -7.31
CA ASN A 452 9.50 -8.00 -7.52
C ASN A 452 9.03 -8.93 -6.38
N ARG A 453 8.96 -8.42 -5.15
CA ARG A 453 8.53 -9.14 -3.93
C ARG A 453 8.18 -8.15 -2.81
N ILE A 454 7.29 -8.54 -1.91
CA ILE A 454 7.14 -7.96 -0.56
C ILE A 454 7.58 -9.02 0.45
N ASP A 455 8.49 -8.68 1.37
CA ASP A 455 8.98 -9.62 2.40
C ASP A 455 8.89 -9.03 3.81
N CYS A 456 8.06 -9.61 4.68
CA CYS A 456 7.96 -9.23 6.10
C CYS A 456 8.31 -10.40 7.00
N HIS A 457 9.47 -10.37 7.68
CA HIS A 457 9.89 -11.47 8.56
C HIS A 457 9.09 -11.45 9.85
N LYS A 458 9.12 -10.34 10.58
CA LYS A 458 8.28 -10.09 11.75
C LYS A 458 6.92 -9.51 11.35
N PRO A 459 5.90 -9.64 12.20
CA PRO A 459 4.54 -9.34 11.79
C PRO A 459 4.34 -7.88 11.40
N PHE A 460 3.54 -7.65 10.36
CA PHE A 460 2.77 -6.42 10.34
C PHE A 460 1.64 -6.51 11.37
N ILE A 461 1.22 -5.36 11.88
CA ILE A 461 0.19 -5.25 12.93
C ILE A 461 -0.96 -4.41 12.37
N GLU A 462 -2.19 -4.76 12.74
CA GLU A 462 -3.45 -4.11 12.35
C GLU A 462 -3.84 -4.36 10.89
N TRP A 463 -3.05 -3.91 9.92
CA TRP A 463 -3.24 -4.29 8.51
C TRP A 463 -2.01 -4.16 7.62
N MET A 464 -2.03 -4.96 6.55
CA MET A 464 -1.28 -4.72 5.32
C MET A 464 -2.25 -4.61 4.14
N ARG A 465 -2.09 -3.56 3.33
CA ARG A 465 -2.90 -3.31 2.13
C ARG A 465 -2.01 -3.27 0.90
N ILE A 466 -2.34 -4.08 -0.09
CA ILE A 466 -1.67 -4.13 -1.39
C ILE A 466 -2.74 -3.78 -2.42
N LEU A 467 -2.70 -2.55 -2.91
CA LEU A 467 -3.75 -1.94 -3.73
C LEU A 467 -3.21 -1.67 -5.13
N TYR A 468 -3.85 -2.25 -6.14
CA TYR A 468 -3.55 -2.09 -7.56
C TYR A 468 -2.07 -2.31 -7.90
N CYS A 469 -1.42 -3.26 -7.22
CA CYS A 469 0.00 -3.52 -7.38
C CYS A 469 0.29 -4.68 -8.34
N ASP A 470 1.33 -4.54 -9.15
CA ASP A 470 1.93 -5.68 -9.86
C ASP A 470 3.03 -6.28 -9.00
N ILE A 471 2.85 -7.53 -8.56
CA ILE A 471 3.83 -8.24 -7.73
C ILE A 471 4.50 -9.35 -8.55
N GLY A 472 5.83 -9.35 -8.52
CA GLY A 472 6.69 -10.25 -9.27
C GLY A 472 6.94 -11.60 -8.61
N LEU A 473 8.03 -12.24 -9.07
CA LEU A 473 8.24 -13.69 -9.08
C LEU A 473 8.13 -14.43 -7.74
N TRP A 474 8.38 -13.76 -6.61
CA TRP A 474 8.35 -14.39 -5.29
C TRP A 474 7.05 -14.14 -4.52
N GLY A 475 6.13 -13.33 -5.05
CA GLY A 475 4.87 -13.03 -4.38
C GLY A 475 5.02 -12.18 -3.11
N VAL A 476 4.13 -12.41 -2.15
CA VAL A 476 4.07 -11.70 -0.86
C VAL A 476 4.41 -12.68 0.25
N LEU A 477 5.51 -12.42 0.94
CA LEU A 477 6.00 -13.23 2.05
C LEU A 477 5.82 -12.45 3.35
N PHE A 478 5.11 -13.01 4.34
CA PHE A 478 4.70 -12.22 5.50
C PHE A 478 4.47 -13.04 6.78
N THR A 479 4.45 -12.36 7.92
CA THR A 479 3.73 -12.78 9.13
C THR A 479 2.76 -11.69 9.52
N ALA A 480 1.69 -12.03 10.23
CA ALA A 480 0.56 -11.12 10.42
C ALA A 480 -0.01 -11.15 11.84
N ILE A 481 -0.35 -9.97 12.35
CA ILE A 481 -1.26 -9.77 13.48
C ILE A 481 -2.24 -8.66 13.07
N GLY A 482 -3.15 -8.98 12.16
CA GLY A 482 -4.07 -8.04 11.54
C GLY A 482 -4.53 -8.48 10.16
N ASP A 483 -5.32 -7.63 9.50
CA ASP A 483 -5.94 -7.96 8.22
C ASP A 483 -4.99 -7.78 7.03
N LEU A 484 -5.03 -8.72 6.09
CA LEU A 484 -4.33 -8.61 4.81
C LEU A 484 -5.35 -8.39 3.69
N SER A 485 -5.20 -7.28 2.95
CA SER A 485 -6.03 -6.97 1.77
C SER A 485 -5.15 -6.87 0.53
N VAL A 486 -5.47 -7.65 -0.50
CA VAL A 486 -4.83 -7.63 -1.81
C VAL A 486 -5.90 -7.34 -2.86
N ILE A 487 -5.93 -6.11 -3.36
CA ILE A 487 -7.02 -5.61 -4.19
C ILE A 487 -6.46 -5.10 -5.51
N GLY A 488 -6.91 -5.67 -6.63
CA GLY A 488 -6.46 -5.29 -7.97
C GLY A 488 -5.02 -5.69 -8.31
N GLY A 489 -4.63 -5.44 -9.56
CA GLY A 489 -3.26 -5.67 -10.04
C GLY A 489 -3.00 -7.10 -10.54
N THR A 490 -1.77 -7.34 -11.03
CA THR A 490 -1.35 -8.67 -11.51
C THR A 490 -0.21 -9.26 -10.69
N HIS A 491 -0.43 -10.45 -10.15
CA HIS A 491 0.57 -11.21 -9.40
C HIS A 491 1.16 -12.30 -10.29
N THR A 492 2.44 -12.19 -10.58
CA THR A 492 3.17 -13.07 -11.49
C THR A 492 4.12 -13.97 -10.73
N LEU A 493 3.95 -15.28 -10.92
CA LEU A 493 4.81 -16.31 -10.34
C LEU A 493 5.54 -17.04 -11.47
N GLY A 494 6.86 -17.16 -11.36
CA GLY A 494 7.69 -17.74 -12.41
C GLY A 494 8.93 -18.47 -11.86
N ARG A 495 9.61 -19.18 -12.75
CA ARG A 495 10.71 -20.10 -12.40
C ARG A 495 12.00 -19.32 -12.12
N LEU A 496 12.35 -19.15 -10.85
CA LEU A 496 13.75 -19.04 -10.48
C LEU A 496 14.34 -20.43 -10.35
N LYS A 497 15.57 -20.63 -10.83
CA LYS A 497 16.28 -21.92 -10.94
C LYS A 497 16.40 -22.72 -9.62
N ARG A 498 15.84 -22.29 -8.48
CA ARG A 498 16.19 -22.79 -7.14
C ARG A 498 15.07 -23.11 -6.15
N LYS A 499 13.76 -22.93 -6.43
CA LYS A 499 12.69 -23.46 -5.54
C LYS A 499 11.47 -23.97 -6.31
N SER A 500 10.98 -25.14 -5.88
CA SER A 500 9.81 -25.85 -6.44
C SER A 500 8.51 -25.60 -5.66
N THR A 501 8.48 -24.64 -4.74
CA THR A 501 7.30 -24.33 -3.92
C THR A 501 7.20 -22.82 -3.72
N GLY A 502 6.14 -22.23 -4.25
CA GLY A 502 5.75 -20.85 -3.95
C GLY A 502 4.24 -20.75 -3.87
N ALA A 503 3.74 -19.82 -3.10
CA ALA A 503 2.36 -19.37 -3.16
C ALA A 503 2.34 -17.89 -3.54
N ILE A 504 1.19 -17.38 -3.97
CA ILE A 504 1.03 -15.94 -4.21
C ILE A 504 1.23 -15.19 -2.89
N LEU A 505 0.62 -15.75 -1.85
CA LEU A 505 0.70 -15.31 -0.46
C LEU A 505 1.33 -16.45 0.34
N GLN A 506 2.45 -16.18 1.00
CA GLN A 506 3.14 -17.20 1.78
C GLN A 506 3.53 -16.67 3.15
N THR A 507 3.22 -17.42 4.20
CA THR A 507 3.66 -17.06 5.54
C THR A 507 5.16 -17.29 5.70
N ARG A 508 5.83 -16.54 6.57
CA ARG A 508 7.27 -16.78 6.87
C ARG A 508 7.45 -17.89 7.87
N ASP A 509 8.50 -18.67 7.64
CA ASP A 509 8.85 -19.85 8.39
C ASP A 509 9.58 -19.52 9.70
N GLU A 510 10.24 -18.37 9.82
CA GLU A 510 10.97 -17.96 11.03
C GLU A 510 10.11 -17.74 12.28
N LEU A 511 8.79 -17.60 12.12
CA LEU A 511 7.79 -17.52 13.19
C LEU A 511 6.74 -18.64 13.05
N ASN A 512 7.11 -19.77 12.44
CA ASN A 512 6.22 -20.90 12.16
C ASN A 512 4.90 -20.49 11.51
N GLY A 513 4.99 -19.51 10.60
CA GLY A 513 3.86 -19.02 9.83
C GLY A 513 2.82 -18.24 10.61
N LEU A 514 3.20 -17.66 11.76
CA LEU A 514 2.36 -16.79 12.58
C LEU A 514 1.53 -15.81 11.72
N CYS A 515 0.23 -16.01 11.76
CA CYS A 515 -0.77 -15.12 11.19
C CYS A 515 -1.98 -15.09 12.12
N TRP A 516 -2.71 -13.97 12.08
CA TRP A 516 -4.03 -13.79 12.67
C TRP A 516 -4.68 -12.56 12.04
N GLY A 517 -6.01 -12.59 11.83
CA GLY A 517 -6.77 -11.52 11.17
C GLY A 517 -7.70 -12.08 10.09
N ASN A 518 -8.04 -11.27 9.08
CA ASN A 518 -8.81 -11.68 7.91
C ASN A 518 -8.00 -11.47 6.62
N LEU A 519 -8.21 -12.33 5.63
CA LEU A 519 -7.62 -12.21 4.29
C LEU A 519 -8.70 -11.89 3.26
N LEU A 520 -8.50 -10.81 2.51
CA LEU A 520 -9.26 -10.46 1.31
C LEU A 520 -8.33 -10.41 0.10
N VAL A 521 -8.66 -11.16 -0.95
CA VAL A 521 -8.06 -11.03 -2.28
C VAL A 521 -9.18 -10.70 -3.26
N GLN A 522 -9.15 -9.53 -3.86
CA GLN A 522 -10.26 -9.00 -4.67
C GLN A 522 -9.75 -8.43 -6.00
N ASP A 523 -10.41 -8.76 -7.10
CA ASP A 523 -10.10 -8.23 -8.44
C ASP A 523 -8.65 -8.47 -8.89
N VAL A 524 -8.02 -9.55 -8.40
CA VAL A 524 -6.61 -9.90 -8.68
C VAL A 524 -6.51 -10.84 -9.88
N ALA A 525 -5.57 -10.54 -10.78
CA ALA A 525 -5.14 -11.46 -11.81
C ALA A 525 -3.86 -12.21 -11.39
N VAL A 526 -3.83 -13.52 -11.60
CA VAL A 526 -2.67 -14.37 -11.31
C VAL A 526 -2.11 -14.93 -12.60
N ARG A 527 -0.79 -14.87 -12.76
CA ARG A 527 -0.05 -15.60 -13.80
C ARG A 527 0.88 -16.63 -13.17
N ASN A 528 0.56 -17.91 -13.32
CA ASN A 528 1.46 -19.01 -12.99
C ASN A 528 2.19 -19.45 -14.26
N TYR A 529 3.49 -19.11 -14.37
CA TYR A 529 4.37 -19.55 -15.48
C TYR A 529 5.11 -20.86 -15.18
N SER A 530 4.81 -21.51 -14.05
CA SER A 530 5.29 -22.85 -13.73
C SER A 530 4.34 -23.87 -14.35
N ASN A 531 4.54 -24.17 -15.65
CA ASN A 531 3.68 -25.08 -16.42
C ASN A 531 3.65 -26.54 -15.90
N LYS A 532 4.35 -26.84 -14.80
CA LYS A 532 4.52 -28.19 -14.22
C LYS A 532 3.78 -28.41 -12.89
N TYR A 533 3.35 -27.35 -12.19
CA TYR A 533 2.81 -27.48 -10.82
C TYR A 533 1.59 -26.59 -10.59
N THR A 534 0.63 -27.10 -9.82
CA THR A 534 -0.41 -26.28 -9.21
C THR A 534 0.22 -25.41 -8.12
N MET A 535 -0.04 -24.10 -8.15
CA MET A 535 0.42 -23.15 -7.12
C MET A 535 -0.69 -22.91 -6.10
N ASN A 536 -0.36 -22.69 -4.83
CA ASN A 536 -1.36 -22.30 -3.84
C ASN A 536 -1.59 -20.79 -3.90
N MET A 537 -2.84 -20.36 -3.69
CA MET A 537 -3.15 -18.95 -3.46
C MET A 537 -2.53 -18.48 -2.13
N LEU A 538 -2.74 -19.27 -1.08
CA LEU A 538 -2.15 -19.08 0.24
C LEU A 538 -1.41 -20.35 0.67
N ALA A 539 -0.16 -20.22 1.11
CA ALA A 539 0.58 -21.30 1.76
C ALA A 539 1.13 -20.87 3.12
N HIS A 540 0.96 -21.75 4.09
CA HIS A 540 1.61 -21.67 5.38
C HIS A 540 2.97 -22.37 5.33
N SER A 541 4.01 -21.68 5.77
CA SER A 541 5.39 -22.16 5.90
C SER A 541 5.82 -22.21 7.35
N SER A 542 6.49 -23.28 7.76
CA SER A 542 7.02 -23.47 9.11
C SER A 542 8.39 -24.18 9.08
N ILE A 543 9.27 -23.89 10.04
CA ILE A 543 10.53 -24.63 10.27
C ILE A 543 10.46 -25.59 11.47
N GLY A 544 9.35 -25.64 12.21
CA GLY A 544 9.23 -26.49 13.39
C GLY A 544 7.84 -26.51 14.01
N THR A 545 7.78 -26.96 15.27
CA THR A 545 6.54 -27.08 16.07
C THR A 545 6.43 -26.01 17.15
N ASP A 546 7.22 -24.93 17.10
CA ASP A 546 7.17 -23.95 18.19
C ASP A 546 5.84 -23.19 18.16
N ASP A 547 5.05 -23.46 19.19
CA ASP A 547 3.81 -22.76 19.50
C ASP A 547 4.06 -21.32 19.96
N LEU A 548 2.97 -20.55 19.98
CA LEU A 548 2.96 -19.29 20.73
C LEU A 548 3.42 -19.53 22.18
N PRO A 549 4.21 -18.61 22.75
CA PRO A 549 4.62 -18.71 24.14
C PRO A 549 3.40 -18.60 25.07
N ALA A 550 3.44 -19.32 26.20
CA ALA A 550 2.40 -19.24 27.21
C ALA A 550 2.20 -17.78 27.67
N GLY A 551 0.95 -17.32 27.74
CA GLY A 551 0.60 -15.93 28.04
C GLY A 551 0.47 -15.02 26.82
N SER A 552 0.74 -15.51 25.60
CA SER A 552 0.43 -14.79 24.38
C SER A 552 -1.08 -14.56 24.22
N PRO A 553 -1.53 -13.33 23.93
CA PRO A 553 -2.93 -13.03 23.64
C PRO A 553 -3.34 -13.35 22.20
N ILE A 554 -2.39 -13.70 21.31
CA ILE A 554 -2.67 -13.90 19.87
C ILE A 554 -3.41 -15.23 19.67
N PRO A 555 -4.55 -15.27 18.97
CA PRO A 555 -5.13 -16.53 18.52
C PRO A 555 -4.30 -17.13 17.39
N TYR A 556 -3.78 -18.35 17.57
CA TYR A 556 -2.89 -19.00 16.60
C TYR A 556 -3.66 -19.67 15.44
N THR A 557 -4.26 -18.87 14.56
CA THR A 557 -5.08 -19.31 13.41
C THR A 557 -4.62 -18.59 12.16
N LEU A 558 -4.30 -19.33 11.08
CA LEU A 558 -3.71 -18.78 9.84
C LEU A 558 -4.41 -17.49 9.39
N PHE A 559 -5.73 -17.54 9.22
CA PHE A 559 -6.61 -16.38 9.18
C PHE A 559 -7.95 -16.83 9.72
N LYS A 560 -8.72 -15.94 10.34
CA LYS A 560 -10.09 -16.25 10.76
C LYS A 560 -10.97 -16.51 9.54
N THR A 561 -10.92 -15.60 8.58
CA THR A 561 -11.66 -15.69 7.32
C THR A 561 -10.73 -15.47 6.13
N ILE A 562 -10.99 -16.21 5.05
CA ILE A 562 -10.34 -16.03 3.76
C ILE A 562 -11.42 -15.77 2.72
N LYS A 563 -11.29 -14.66 1.98
CA LYS A 563 -12.20 -14.31 0.89
C LYS A 563 -11.44 -14.04 -0.39
N TYR A 564 -11.84 -14.72 -1.46
CA TYR A 564 -11.38 -14.50 -2.82
C TYR A 564 -12.57 -13.97 -3.64
N GLU A 565 -12.45 -12.80 -4.25
CA GLU A 565 -13.50 -12.17 -5.05
C GLU A 565 -12.95 -11.81 -6.43
N ASN A 566 -13.64 -12.24 -7.50
CA ASN A 566 -13.30 -11.90 -8.89
C ASN A 566 -11.84 -12.22 -9.27
N VAL A 567 -11.25 -13.26 -8.66
CA VAL A 567 -9.87 -13.66 -8.94
C VAL A 567 -9.80 -14.39 -10.28
N SER A 568 -8.85 -14.01 -11.13
CA SER A 568 -8.62 -14.62 -12.43
C SER A 568 -7.27 -15.34 -12.49
N CYS A 569 -7.24 -16.57 -13.00
CA CYS A 569 -6.01 -17.31 -13.29
C CYS A 569 -5.71 -17.23 -14.80
N LEU A 570 -4.84 -16.30 -15.18
CA LEU A 570 -4.54 -16.01 -16.59
C LEU A 570 -3.59 -17.04 -17.24
N SER A 571 -2.79 -17.75 -16.44
CA SER A 571 -1.92 -18.84 -16.90
C SER A 571 -1.65 -19.83 -15.77
N GLY A 572 -1.42 -21.09 -16.12
CA GLY A 572 -1.16 -22.17 -15.18
C GLY A 572 -2.40 -22.55 -14.37
N ARG A 573 -2.19 -23.03 -13.14
CA ARG A 573 -3.26 -23.50 -12.24
C ARG A 573 -3.05 -23.02 -10.82
N VAL A 574 -4.14 -22.68 -10.13
CA VAL A 574 -4.15 -22.19 -8.74
C VAL A 574 -5.05 -23.03 -7.85
N ASN A 575 -4.55 -23.43 -6.67
CA ASN A 575 -5.32 -24.03 -5.59
C ASN A 575 -5.86 -22.93 -4.67
N LEU A 576 -7.17 -22.88 -4.50
CA LEU A 576 -7.85 -21.93 -3.61
C LEU A 576 -7.83 -22.39 -2.15
N ALA A 577 -7.65 -23.69 -1.89
CA ALA A 577 -7.51 -24.18 -0.53
C ALA A 577 -6.17 -23.69 0.07
N PRO A 578 -6.15 -23.12 1.28
CA PRO A 578 -4.91 -22.74 1.95
C PRO A 578 -4.12 -24.00 2.31
N ALA A 579 -2.87 -24.06 1.89
CA ALA A 579 -2.01 -25.20 2.17
C ALA A 579 -1.33 -25.05 3.53
N ILE A 580 -1.59 -25.97 4.46
CA ILE A 580 -0.96 -25.97 5.79
C ILE A 580 0.17 -26.99 5.88
N PHE A 581 1.35 -26.53 6.30
CA PHE A 581 2.49 -27.39 6.65
C PHE A 581 2.11 -28.50 7.63
N GLU A 582 2.44 -29.75 7.30
CA GLU A 582 2.12 -30.93 8.11
C GLU A 582 2.83 -30.89 9.48
N GLY A 583 2.09 -31.20 10.55
CA GLY A 583 2.62 -31.16 11.92
C GLY A 583 2.66 -29.77 12.56
N SER A 584 2.25 -28.73 11.84
CA SER A 584 2.02 -27.41 12.44
C SER A 584 0.84 -27.44 13.41
N THR A 585 0.96 -26.65 14.47
CA THR A 585 -0.07 -26.39 15.47
C THR A 585 -0.96 -25.19 15.13
N ILE A 586 -0.66 -24.47 14.04
CA ILE A 586 -1.50 -23.37 13.57
C ILE A 586 -2.87 -23.90 13.17
N LYS A 587 -3.91 -23.16 13.55
CA LYS A 587 -5.29 -23.54 13.25
C LYS A 587 -5.70 -23.10 11.86
N TYR A 588 -6.54 -23.89 11.22
CA TYR A 588 -7.15 -23.61 9.92
C TYR A 588 -8.22 -22.52 10.02
N PRO A 589 -8.49 -21.78 8.93
CA PRO A 589 -9.55 -20.78 8.91
C PRO A 589 -10.95 -21.30 9.27
N GLU A 590 -11.73 -20.45 9.94
CA GLU A 590 -13.15 -20.72 10.23
C GLU A 590 -13.97 -20.72 8.95
N SER A 591 -13.65 -19.82 8.01
CA SER A 591 -14.36 -19.73 6.73
C SER A 591 -13.45 -19.41 5.55
N ILE A 592 -13.75 -20.02 4.42
CA ILE A 592 -13.14 -19.76 3.12
C ILE A 592 -14.27 -19.52 2.12
N THR A 593 -14.23 -18.38 1.46
CA THR A 593 -15.21 -18.01 0.42
C THR A 593 -14.49 -17.66 -0.87
N ALA A 594 -14.90 -18.27 -1.98
CA ALA A 594 -14.47 -17.90 -3.33
C ALA A 594 -15.69 -17.49 -4.16
N ASP A 595 -15.74 -16.22 -4.53
CA ASP A 595 -16.81 -15.61 -5.32
C ASP A 595 -16.28 -15.22 -6.70
N ASN A 596 -16.97 -15.65 -7.76
CA ASN A 596 -16.68 -15.29 -9.16
C ASN A 596 -15.25 -15.63 -9.62
N CYS A 597 -14.66 -16.70 -9.11
CA CYS A 597 -13.38 -17.23 -9.58
C CYS A 597 -13.59 -18.13 -10.81
N ASN A 598 -14.02 -17.55 -11.94
CA ASN A 598 -14.47 -18.30 -13.13
C ASN A 598 -13.60 -18.15 -14.39
N VAL A 599 -12.56 -17.30 -14.34
CA VAL A 599 -11.60 -17.12 -15.43
C VAL A 599 -10.31 -17.88 -15.11
N GLY A 600 -10.00 -18.93 -15.87
CA GLY A 600 -8.74 -19.69 -15.74
C GLY A 600 -8.89 -21.14 -15.28
N GLU A 601 -7.82 -21.69 -14.70
CA GLU A 601 -7.83 -23.02 -14.06
C GLU A 601 -7.68 -22.92 -12.53
N PHE A 602 -8.76 -23.23 -11.81
CA PHE A 602 -8.74 -23.37 -10.37
C PHE A 602 -8.96 -24.83 -9.93
N ILE A 603 -8.45 -25.14 -8.73
CA ILE A 603 -8.83 -26.31 -7.95
C ILE A 603 -9.10 -25.89 -6.50
N PHE A 604 -9.77 -26.76 -5.76
CA PHE A 604 -9.83 -26.68 -4.30
C PHE A 604 -9.41 -28.04 -3.76
N ASN A 605 -8.18 -28.15 -3.25
CA ASN A 605 -7.64 -29.43 -2.81
C ASN A 605 -6.95 -29.31 -1.45
N GLU A 606 -7.55 -29.91 -0.42
CA GLU A 606 -6.96 -30.13 0.89
C GLU A 606 -7.32 -31.54 1.38
N GLN A 607 -6.30 -32.38 1.54
CA GLN A 607 -6.45 -33.80 1.87
C GLN A 607 -5.88 -34.18 3.23
N ASN A 608 -5.35 -33.22 3.98
CA ASN A 608 -4.60 -33.44 5.20
C ASN A 608 -5.30 -32.89 6.45
N TYR A 609 -6.63 -32.70 6.42
CA TYR A 609 -7.40 -32.24 7.60
C TYR A 609 -7.24 -33.14 8.83
N ALA A 610 -6.83 -34.40 8.63
CA ALA A 610 -6.45 -35.31 9.70
C ALA A 610 -5.35 -34.74 10.62
N ASN A 611 -4.39 -34.04 10.03
CA ASN A 611 -3.19 -33.51 10.69
C ASN A 611 -3.28 -31.99 10.97
N ILE A 612 -4.37 -31.36 10.56
CA ILE A 612 -4.62 -29.92 10.75
C ILE A 612 -5.57 -29.71 11.94
N MET A 613 -5.41 -28.60 12.66
CA MET A 613 -6.28 -28.17 13.75
C MET A 613 -7.41 -27.24 13.25
N PRO A 614 -8.68 -27.42 13.64
CA PRO A 614 -9.73 -26.43 13.37
C PRO A 614 -9.54 -25.16 14.22
N ALA A 615 -10.12 -24.04 13.79
CA ALA A 615 -10.12 -22.77 14.53
C ALA A 615 -10.63 -22.92 15.98
N PHE A 616 -11.66 -23.75 16.16
CA PHE A 616 -12.12 -24.21 17.47
C PHE A 616 -12.49 -25.70 17.39
N GLU A 617 -12.16 -26.43 18.46
CA GLU A 617 -12.40 -27.88 18.50
C GLU A 617 -13.84 -28.19 18.90
N LEU A 618 -14.44 -29.13 18.18
CA LEU A 618 -15.62 -29.84 18.64
C LEU A 618 -15.18 -31.14 19.33
N PRO A 619 -15.92 -31.66 20.32
CA PRO A 619 -15.65 -32.96 20.90
C PRO A 619 -15.52 -34.02 19.80
N LYS A 620 -14.46 -34.84 19.85
CA LYS A 620 -14.28 -35.97 18.93
C LYS A 620 -15.41 -36.98 19.17
N VAL A 621 -16.46 -36.87 18.38
CA VAL A 621 -17.61 -37.78 18.49
C VAL A 621 -17.44 -38.94 17.50
N PRO A 622 -17.75 -40.19 17.91
CA PRO A 622 -17.67 -41.38 17.05
C PRO A 622 -18.53 -41.25 15.80
N THR A 623 -19.70 -40.64 15.98
CA THR A 623 -20.77 -40.37 15.01
C THR A 623 -21.73 -39.42 15.74
N GLY A 624 -22.03 -38.24 15.20
CA GLY A 624 -22.95 -37.29 15.85
C GLY A 624 -23.71 -36.47 14.83
N SER A 625 -24.92 -36.03 15.20
CA SER A 625 -25.83 -35.23 14.35
C SER A 625 -25.09 -34.12 13.61
N VAL A 626 -25.49 -33.90 12.36
CA VAL A 626 -25.03 -32.81 11.50
C VAL A 626 -25.74 -31.47 11.80
N ASP A 627 -26.55 -31.42 12.86
CA ASP A 627 -27.36 -30.25 13.24
C ASP A 627 -26.68 -29.35 14.28
N THR A 628 -25.46 -29.67 14.71
CA THR A 628 -24.61 -28.77 15.49
C THR A 628 -23.94 -27.72 14.58
N PRO A 629 -23.60 -26.52 15.09
CA PRO A 629 -22.88 -25.51 14.30
C PRO A 629 -21.55 -26.04 13.76
N ALA A 630 -21.32 -25.85 12.46
CA ALA A 630 -20.07 -26.20 11.80
C ALA A 630 -18.90 -25.36 12.33
N ASN A 631 -17.69 -25.93 12.32
CA ASN A 631 -16.45 -25.25 12.70
C ASN A 631 -15.51 -24.98 11.52
N CYS A 632 -15.94 -25.32 10.30
CA CYS A 632 -15.29 -24.92 9.06
C CYS A 632 -16.32 -24.72 7.95
N PHE A 633 -16.36 -23.52 7.37
CA PHE A 633 -17.27 -23.14 6.29
C PHE A 633 -16.48 -22.97 4.99
N ILE A 634 -16.88 -23.67 3.93
CA ILE A 634 -16.27 -23.54 2.60
C ILE A 634 -17.36 -23.17 1.63
N THR A 635 -17.27 -21.98 1.01
CA THR A 635 -18.27 -21.48 0.06
C THR A 635 -17.62 -21.19 -1.28
N LEU A 636 -18.12 -21.81 -2.35
CA LEU A 636 -17.68 -21.60 -3.73
C LEU A 636 -18.88 -21.09 -4.55
N ASN A 637 -18.88 -19.83 -4.94
CA ASN A 637 -19.94 -19.20 -5.72
C ASN A 637 -19.42 -18.82 -7.10
N ASN A 638 -20.05 -19.35 -8.16
CA ASN A 638 -19.70 -19.09 -9.56
C ASN A 638 -18.19 -19.31 -9.80
N VAL A 639 -17.71 -20.52 -9.48
CA VAL A 639 -16.29 -20.88 -9.57
C VAL A 639 -16.08 -21.91 -10.67
N LYS A 640 -15.04 -21.71 -11.49
CA LYS A 640 -14.64 -22.67 -12.52
C LYS A 640 -13.53 -23.59 -11.99
N ILE A 641 -13.88 -24.84 -11.67
CA ILE A 641 -12.97 -25.89 -11.21
C ILE A 641 -12.78 -26.93 -12.33
N ASN A 642 -11.56 -27.09 -12.84
CA ASN A 642 -11.30 -27.97 -14.01
C ASN A 642 -10.79 -29.38 -13.64
N GLN A 643 -10.58 -29.68 -12.36
CA GLN A 643 -10.16 -31.00 -11.91
C GLN A 643 -11.03 -31.54 -10.79
N LEU A 644 -10.89 -31.00 -9.59
CA LEU A 644 -11.45 -31.61 -8.39
C LEU A 644 -11.65 -30.56 -7.30
N VAL A 645 -12.79 -30.66 -6.61
CA VAL A 645 -12.95 -30.16 -5.24
C VAL A 645 -12.73 -31.35 -4.32
N SER A 646 -11.67 -31.30 -3.52
CA SER A 646 -11.24 -32.39 -2.64
C SER A 646 -11.06 -31.87 -1.22
N ILE A 647 -11.89 -32.41 -0.33
CA ILE A 647 -11.91 -32.09 1.11
C ILE A 647 -11.90 -33.44 1.84
N VAL A 648 -10.74 -33.81 2.38
CA VAL A 648 -10.53 -35.12 3.01
C VAL A 648 -10.02 -34.97 4.43
N ASP A 649 -10.84 -35.41 5.39
CA ASP A 649 -10.46 -35.64 6.78
C ASP A 649 -10.19 -37.14 7.00
N SER A 650 -9.23 -37.48 7.86
CA SER A 650 -8.62 -38.80 8.08
C SER A 650 -9.41 -39.99 7.52
N PRO A 651 -8.91 -40.69 6.47
CA PRO A 651 -9.66 -41.75 5.79
C PRO A 651 -9.83 -43.02 6.64
N SER A 652 -9.09 -43.16 7.75
CA SER A 652 -9.08 -44.37 8.58
C SER A 652 -9.81 -44.22 9.92
N LYS A 653 -10.35 -43.05 10.25
CA LYS A 653 -10.94 -42.75 11.57
C LYS A 653 -12.39 -42.35 11.47
N ALA A 654 -13.27 -43.04 12.20
CA ALA A 654 -14.70 -42.69 12.30
C ALA A 654 -14.93 -41.39 13.10
N THR A 655 -14.07 -41.09 14.06
CA THR A 655 -14.14 -39.84 14.82
C THR A 655 -13.60 -38.67 14.00
N SER A 656 -14.23 -37.51 14.13
CA SER A 656 -13.74 -36.26 13.57
C SER A 656 -13.88 -35.12 14.57
N ARG A 657 -12.87 -34.23 14.59
CA ARG A 657 -12.90 -32.92 15.26
C ARG A 657 -13.46 -31.82 14.35
N TRP A 658 -13.73 -32.17 13.10
CA TRP A 658 -14.28 -31.27 12.10
C TRP A 658 -15.77 -31.50 11.92
N LEU A 659 -16.48 -30.41 11.69
CA LEU A 659 -17.83 -30.40 11.16
C LEU A 659 -17.88 -29.33 10.07
N PHE A 660 -17.97 -29.78 8.82
CA PHE A 660 -17.92 -28.90 7.67
C PHE A 660 -19.33 -28.45 7.25
N HIS A 661 -19.42 -27.20 6.80
CA HIS A 661 -20.51 -26.77 5.93
C HIS A 661 -19.91 -26.31 4.61
N VAL A 662 -20.06 -27.14 3.59
CA VAL A 662 -19.60 -26.87 2.23
C VAL A 662 -20.78 -26.36 1.40
N LYS A 663 -20.62 -25.24 0.73
CA LYS A 663 -21.61 -24.65 -0.18
C LYS A 663 -20.98 -24.47 -1.56
N MET A 664 -21.65 -24.96 -2.59
CA MET A 664 -21.21 -24.85 -3.98
C MET A 664 -22.36 -24.35 -4.83
N ASN A 665 -22.32 -23.08 -5.24
CA ASN A 665 -23.39 -22.45 -6.03
C ASN A 665 -22.84 -22.10 -7.41
N GLY A 666 -23.24 -22.82 -8.45
CA GLY A 666 -22.75 -22.57 -9.82
C GLY A 666 -21.29 -22.96 -10.06
N VAL A 667 -20.81 -24.03 -9.43
CA VAL A 667 -19.48 -24.61 -9.72
C VAL A 667 -19.52 -25.38 -11.04
N HIS A 668 -18.53 -25.21 -11.91
CA HIS A 668 -18.48 -25.81 -13.26
C HIS A 668 -17.04 -25.99 -13.76
N GLY A 669 -16.83 -26.55 -14.96
CA GLY A 669 -15.50 -26.64 -15.60
C GLY A 669 -14.89 -28.04 -15.69
N PHE A 670 -15.61 -29.07 -15.25
CA PHE A 670 -15.12 -30.45 -15.22
C PHE A 670 -15.11 -31.14 -16.60
N ASN A 671 -14.41 -32.27 -16.69
CA ASN A 671 -14.04 -32.89 -17.98
C ASN A 671 -14.54 -34.34 -18.15
N GLY A 672 -15.43 -34.82 -17.29
CA GLY A 672 -16.11 -36.12 -17.39
C GLY A 672 -15.29 -37.33 -16.95
N LYS A 673 -13.98 -37.17 -16.68
CA LYS A 673 -13.07 -38.33 -16.51
C LYS A 673 -13.18 -39.03 -15.15
N ASN A 674 -13.49 -38.29 -14.09
CA ASN A 674 -13.56 -38.79 -12.70
C ASN A 674 -14.59 -38.01 -11.90
N PRO A 675 -15.19 -38.58 -10.85
CA PRO A 675 -16.07 -37.82 -9.96
C PRO A 675 -15.32 -36.63 -9.37
N SER A 676 -15.85 -35.44 -9.63
CA SER A 676 -15.12 -34.19 -9.44
C SER A 676 -15.32 -33.53 -8.08
N ILE A 677 -16.20 -34.10 -7.25
CA ILE A 677 -16.43 -33.68 -5.86
C ILE A 677 -16.01 -34.83 -4.93
N GLN A 678 -14.84 -34.70 -4.31
CA GLN A 678 -14.32 -35.66 -3.33
C GLN A 678 -14.53 -35.14 -1.91
N LEU A 679 -15.35 -35.86 -1.13
CA LEU A 679 -15.71 -35.50 0.24
C LEU A 679 -15.54 -36.70 1.16
N LEU A 680 -14.57 -36.64 2.06
CA LEU A 680 -14.40 -37.62 3.14
C LEU A 680 -14.38 -36.89 4.47
N VAL A 681 -15.54 -36.34 4.83
CA VAL A 681 -15.69 -35.42 5.95
C VAL A 681 -16.99 -35.67 6.69
N ARG A 682 -17.08 -35.15 7.91
CA ARG A 682 -18.34 -35.03 8.65
C ARG A 682 -18.97 -33.67 8.35
N GLY A 683 -20.27 -33.61 8.05
CA GLY A 683 -20.97 -32.33 7.90
C GLY A 683 -22.05 -32.30 6.84
N LYS A 684 -22.24 -31.12 6.26
CA LYS A 684 -23.24 -30.84 5.20
C LYS A 684 -22.55 -30.29 3.96
N ALA A 685 -22.99 -30.73 2.78
CA ALA A 685 -22.60 -30.18 1.49
C ALA A 685 -23.86 -29.78 0.71
N ASP A 686 -24.09 -28.48 0.55
CA ASP A 686 -25.19 -27.93 -0.23
C ASP A 686 -24.69 -27.46 -1.59
N ILE A 687 -25.23 -28.01 -2.67
CA ILE A 687 -24.76 -27.82 -4.04
C ILE A 687 -25.92 -27.34 -4.90
N ASP A 688 -25.94 -26.06 -5.28
CA ASP A 688 -26.99 -25.49 -6.12
C ASP A 688 -26.47 -25.19 -7.53
N LYS A 689 -27.25 -25.57 -8.54
CA LYS A 689 -27.02 -25.20 -9.96
C LYS A 689 -25.60 -25.42 -10.47
N SER A 690 -24.90 -26.42 -9.93
CA SER A 690 -23.54 -26.75 -10.31
C SER A 690 -23.53 -27.82 -11.40
N SER A 691 -22.53 -27.78 -12.27
CA SER A 691 -22.23 -28.84 -13.24
C SER A 691 -21.04 -29.61 -12.72
N ILE A 692 -21.17 -30.90 -12.40
CA ILE A 692 -20.11 -31.75 -11.83
C ILE A 692 -20.02 -33.08 -12.59
N ASP A 693 -18.94 -33.84 -12.39
CA ASP A 693 -18.79 -35.17 -12.99
C ASP A 693 -19.40 -36.27 -12.10
N GLY A 694 -19.46 -36.05 -10.78
CA GLY A 694 -19.98 -37.02 -9.82
C GLY A 694 -19.37 -36.81 -8.42
N PHE A 695 -19.67 -37.74 -7.50
CA PHE A 695 -19.19 -37.71 -6.13
C PHE A 695 -18.20 -38.85 -5.82
N ASN A 696 -17.17 -38.54 -5.04
CA ASN A 696 -16.20 -39.49 -4.54
C ASN A 696 -16.08 -39.42 -3.00
N PHE A 697 -16.59 -40.44 -2.34
CA PHE A 697 -16.53 -40.65 -0.89
C PHE A 697 -15.47 -41.69 -0.50
N TYR A 698 -14.52 -41.99 -1.39
CA TYR A 698 -13.44 -42.95 -1.19
C TYR A 698 -12.05 -42.33 -1.41
N PHE A 699 -11.14 -42.59 -0.47
CA PHE A 699 -9.72 -42.23 -0.54
C PHE A 699 -8.90 -43.24 0.28
N GLY A 700 -8.62 -44.41 -0.31
CA GLY A 700 -8.02 -45.55 0.38
C GLY A 700 -8.98 -46.30 1.31
N ASN A 701 -10.02 -45.64 1.82
CA ASN A 701 -11.16 -46.19 2.56
C ASN A 701 -12.42 -45.36 2.29
N SER A 702 -13.59 -45.93 2.57
CA SER A 702 -14.89 -45.23 2.45
C SER A 702 -15.11 -44.25 3.60
N ASN A 703 -15.86 -43.17 3.34
CA ASN A 703 -16.26 -42.22 4.37
C ASN A 703 -17.10 -42.89 5.47
N ASN A 704 -16.58 -42.95 6.69
CA ASN A 704 -17.27 -43.52 7.86
C ASN A 704 -17.79 -42.44 8.83
N LYS A 705 -18.01 -41.23 8.31
CA LYS A 705 -18.48 -40.06 9.04
C LYS A 705 -19.80 -39.56 8.43
N HIS A 706 -20.72 -39.10 9.28
CA HIS A 706 -22.01 -38.58 8.82
C HIS A 706 -21.83 -37.37 7.89
N LEU A 707 -22.25 -37.53 6.65
CA LEU A 707 -22.23 -36.50 5.62
C LEU A 707 -23.57 -36.46 4.90
N ASP A 708 -24.20 -35.29 4.92
CA ASP A 708 -25.40 -35.03 4.13
C ASP A 708 -25.02 -34.18 2.92
N VAL A 709 -25.24 -34.71 1.72
CA VAL A 709 -25.03 -34.02 0.45
C VAL A 709 -26.39 -33.69 -0.17
N ASN A 710 -26.69 -32.42 -0.34
CA ASN A 710 -27.90 -31.94 -0.98
C ASN A 710 -27.54 -31.23 -2.29
N MET A 711 -28.02 -31.75 -3.42
CA MET A 711 -27.85 -31.11 -4.71
C MET A 711 -29.21 -30.69 -5.30
N SER A 712 -29.35 -29.41 -5.61
CA SER A 712 -30.54 -28.84 -6.24
C SER A 712 -30.23 -28.28 -7.63
N GLY A 713 -30.97 -28.74 -8.64
CA GLY A 713 -30.74 -28.36 -10.04
C GLY A 713 -29.35 -28.75 -10.56
N GLY A 714 -28.93 -28.12 -11.66
CA GLY A 714 -27.61 -28.37 -12.23
C GLY A 714 -27.50 -29.71 -12.99
N ILE A 715 -26.25 -30.13 -13.22
CA ILE A 715 -25.93 -31.27 -14.10
C ILE A 715 -24.89 -32.16 -13.43
N ILE A 716 -25.10 -33.47 -13.48
CA ILE A 716 -24.07 -34.48 -13.26
C ILE A 716 -23.77 -35.11 -14.62
N ASN A 717 -22.54 -34.96 -15.12
CA ASN A 717 -22.14 -35.47 -16.43
C ASN A 717 -20.94 -36.43 -16.30
N PHE A 718 -21.19 -37.73 -16.25
CA PHE A 718 -20.17 -38.73 -16.00
C PHE A 718 -19.79 -39.52 -17.25
N THR A 719 -18.52 -39.47 -17.68
CA THR A 719 -18.01 -40.18 -18.87
C THR A 719 -17.03 -41.32 -18.54
N GLY A 720 -17.08 -41.88 -17.33
CA GLY A 720 -16.65 -43.27 -17.05
C GLY A 720 -15.21 -43.72 -17.29
N THR A 721 -14.22 -42.84 -17.47
CA THR A 721 -12.93 -43.26 -18.07
C THR A 721 -11.87 -43.80 -17.08
N ILE A 722 -11.95 -43.50 -15.78
CA ILE A 722 -10.90 -43.88 -14.79
C ILE A 722 -11.46 -44.39 -13.43
N ALA A 723 -12.66 -43.96 -12.99
CA ALA A 723 -13.33 -44.47 -11.79
C ALA A 723 -14.60 -45.24 -12.17
N ASN A 724 -14.90 -46.34 -11.48
CA ASN A 724 -15.98 -47.26 -11.89
C ASN A 724 -17.41 -46.83 -11.51
N THR A 725 -17.62 -45.65 -10.89
CA THR A 725 -18.96 -45.25 -10.39
C THR A 725 -19.16 -43.73 -10.30
N ILE A 726 -20.42 -43.28 -10.40
CA ILE A 726 -20.86 -41.88 -10.26
C ILE A 726 -20.90 -41.43 -8.77
N LEU A 727 -21.18 -42.37 -7.87
CA LEU A 727 -21.26 -42.20 -6.41
C LEU A 727 -20.24 -43.11 -5.71
N ASN A 728 -18.97 -42.81 -5.90
CA ASN A 728 -17.91 -43.71 -5.45
C ASN A 728 -17.81 -43.77 -3.92
N GLY A 729 -17.76 -44.97 -3.34
CA GLY A 729 -17.60 -45.15 -1.89
C GLY A 729 -18.82 -44.82 -1.04
N ILE A 730 -20.00 -44.59 -1.63
CA ILE A 730 -21.24 -44.34 -0.88
C ILE A 730 -21.58 -45.50 0.07
N ASN A 731 -22.05 -45.18 1.27
CA ASN A 731 -22.41 -46.15 2.31
C ASN A 731 -23.45 -45.54 3.27
N THR A 732 -23.74 -46.21 4.39
CA THR A 732 -24.76 -45.79 5.36
C THR A 732 -24.46 -44.50 6.12
N TYR A 733 -23.23 -43.97 6.04
CA TYR A 733 -22.85 -42.70 6.69
C TYR A 733 -23.02 -41.50 5.77
N THR A 734 -23.15 -41.72 4.46
CA THR A 734 -23.25 -40.63 3.48
C THR A 734 -24.63 -40.67 2.85
N GLN A 735 -25.44 -39.64 3.13
CA GLN A 735 -26.71 -39.44 2.47
C GLN A 735 -26.53 -38.48 1.30
N VAL A 736 -27.04 -38.87 0.12
CA VAL A 736 -27.03 -38.01 -1.08
C VAL A 736 -28.47 -37.78 -1.50
N ASN A 737 -28.89 -36.52 -1.51
CA ASN A 737 -30.22 -36.07 -1.92
C ASN A 737 -30.11 -35.20 -3.17
N LEU A 738 -30.78 -35.59 -4.25
CA LEU A 738 -30.76 -34.92 -5.55
C LEU A 738 -32.17 -34.45 -5.91
N SER A 739 -32.33 -33.16 -6.17
CA SER A 739 -33.62 -32.55 -6.51
C SER A 739 -33.51 -31.75 -7.81
N GLY A 740 -34.26 -32.14 -8.84
CA GLY A 740 -34.27 -31.45 -10.14
C GLY A 740 -32.95 -31.51 -10.92
N VAL A 741 -32.09 -32.49 -10.63
CA VAL A 741 -30.75 -32.62 -11.25
C VAL A 741 -30.85 -33.33 -12.61
N SER A 742 -30.12 -32.84 -13.61
CA SER A 742 -29.95 -33.54 -14.89
C SER A 742 -28.75 -34.48 -14.82
N ILE A 743 -28.96 -35.79 -14.97
CA ILE A 743 -27.92 -36.80 -14.80
C ILE A 743 -27.66 -37.47 -16.15
N ASN A 744 -26.44 -37.30 -16.66
CA ASN A 744 -25.95 -37.93 -17.88
C ASN A 744 -24.84 -38.92 -17.54
N ALA A 745 -24.91 -40.13 -18.11
CA ALA A 745 -23.80 -41.08 -18.05
C ALA A 745 -23.68 -41.88 -19.35
N GLU A 746 -22.52 -42.49 -19.62
CA GLU A 746 -22.30 -43.16 -20.91
C GLU A 746 -23.26 -44.32 -21.19
N SER A 747 -23.73 -44.99 -20.14
CA SER A 747 -24.60 -46.16 -20.25
C SER A 747 -25.67 -46.18 -19.16
N VAL A 748 -26.75 -46.92 -19.42
CA VAL A 748 -27.79 -47.19 -18.43
C VAL A 748 -27.20 -47.88 -17.20
N GLU A 749 -26.21 -48.75 -17.36
CA GLU A 749 -25.56 -49.46 -16.26
C GLU A 749 -24.89 -48.50 -15.25
N LEU A 750 -24.21 -47.47 -15.75
CA LEU A 750 -23.62 -46.45 -14.87
C LEU A 750 -24.69 -45.62 -14.16
N LEU A 751 -25.79 -45.29 -14.86
CA LEU A 751 -26.91 -44.57 -14.24
C LEU A 751 -27.55 -45.36 -13.10
N ARG A 752 -27.61 -46.70 -13.18
CA ARG A 752 -28.20 -47.55 -12.13
C ARG A 752 -27.55 -47.32 -10.77
N LEU A 753 -26.26 -47.01 -10.74
CA LEU A 753 -25.53 -46.75 -9.50
C LEU A 753 -26.07 -45.54 -8.72
N MET A 754 -26.82 -44.65 -9.38
CA MET A 754 -27.53 -43.54 -8.75
C MET A 754 -28.70 -43.99 -7.87
N SER A 755 -29.12 -45.27 -7.93
CA SER A 755 -30.20 -45.79 -7.09
C SER A 755 -29.92 -45.72 -5.59
N SER A 756 -28.66 -45.53 -5.21
CA SER A 756 -28.20 -45.33 -3.84
C SER A 756 -28.42 -43.92 -3.29
N ALA A 757 -28.76 -42.94 -4.15
CA ALA A 757 -29.12 -41.58 -3.75
C ALA A 757 -30.64 -41.40 -3.68
N MET A 758 -31.11 -40.49 -2.84
CA MET A 758 -32.50 -40.03 -2.85
C MET A 758 -32.69 -39.09 -4.04
N MET A 759 -33.69 -39.35 -4.88
CA MET A 759 -33.91 -38.56 -6.10
C MET A 759 -35.34 -38.06 -6.19
N GLN A 760 -35.50 -36.77 -6.51
CA GLN A 760 -36.78 -36.13 -6.75
C GLN A 760 -36.72 -35.27 -8.01
N GLY A 761 -37.58 -35.53 -8.99
CA GLY A 761 -37.70 -34.69 -10.19
C GLY A 761 -36.43 -34.63 -11.06
N CYS A 762 -35.54 -35.61 -10.94
CA CYS A 762 -34.31 -35.70 -11.76
C CYS A 762 -34.62 -36.21 -13.17
N THR A 763 -33.77 -35.86 -14.13
CA THR A 763 -33.87 -36.37 -15.51
C THR A 763 -32.63 -37.16 -15.88
N PHE A 764 -32.79 -38.20 -16.71
CA PHE A 764 -31.72 -39.12 -17.04
C PHE A 764 -31.46 -39.15 -18.54
N SER A 765 -30.19 -39.21 -18.93
CA SER A 765 -29.78 -39.39 -20.33
C SER A 765 -28.53 -40.26 -20.44
N THR A 766 -28.37 -40.88 -21.60
CA THR A 766 -27.13 -41.54 -22.03
C THR A 766 -26.65 -40.97 -23.34
N ASN A 767 -25.51 -41.47 -23.84
CA ASN A 767 -25.02 -41.17 -25.19
C ASN A 767 -26.04 -41.55 -26.29
N GLU A 768 -27.01 -42.43 -25.99
CA GLU A 768 -28.07 -42.85 -26.91
C GLU A 768 -29.31 -41.95 -26.85
N GLY A 769 -29.40 -41.04 -25.87
CA GLY A 769 -30.48 -40.07 -25.74
C GLY A 769 -31.11 -39.99 -24.35
N LYS A 770 -32.21 -39.25 -24.25
CA LYS A 770 -32.95 -39.03 -23.00
C LYS A 770 -33.76 -40.28 -22.63
N LEU A 771 -33.71 -40.66 -21.36
CA LEU A 771 -34.51 -41.74 -20.80
C LEU A 771 -35.78 -41.18 -20.15
N ALA A 772 -36.88 -41.92 -20.28
CA ALA A 772 -38.13 -41.58 -19.59
C ALA A 772 -38.07 -41.85 -18.08
N TRP A 773 -37.21 -42.78 -17.65
CA TRP A 773 -37.03 -43.23 -16.26
C TRP A 773 -35.66 -43.89 -16.08
N LEU A 774 -35.21 -43.96 -14.82
CA LEU A 774 -33.99 -44.70 -14.48
C LEU A 774 -34.27 -46.20 -14.45
N THR A 775 -33.70 -46.95 -15.40
CA THR A 775 -33.90 -48.39 -15.53
C THR A 775 -32.87 -49.17 -14.69
N LEU A 776 -33.32 -49.78 -13.59
CA LEU A 776 -32.49 -50.52 -12.62
C LEU A 776 -32.13 -51.95 -13.04
N ASN A 777 -32.99 -52.57 -13.83
CA ASN A 777 -32.67 -53.83 -14.51
C ASN A 777 -33.44 -53.89 -15.84
N ASN A 778 -32.86 -54.61 -16.80
CA ASN A 778 -33.50 -54.99 -18.05
C ASN A 778 -33.12 -56.43 -18.34
N ASP A 779 -33.83 -57.35 -17.67
CA ASP A 779 -33.59 -58.78 -17.79
C ASP A 779 -34.93 -59.48 -17.95
N GLY A 780 -35.13 -60.13 -19.10
CA GLY A 780 -36.37 -60.81 -19.48
C GLY A 780 -36.61 -62.12 -18.71
N THR A 781 -36.11 -62.21 -17.49
CA THR A 781 -36.12 -63.40 -16.64
C THR A 781 -37.27 -63.34 -15.64
N THR A 782 -37.55 -64.49 -15.03
CA THR A 782 -38.53 -64.63 -13.95
C THR A 782 -37.94 -64.31 -12.59
N SER A 783 -36.63 -64.07 -12.47
CA SER A 783 -35.97 -63.69 -11.22
C SER A 783 -34.68 -62.90 -11.43
N PHE A 784 -34.44 -61.86 -10.64
CA PHE A 784 -33.16 -61.15 -10.59
C PHE A 784 -32.96 -60.39 -9.28
N THR A 785 -31.77 -59.80 -9.14
CA THR A 785 -31.34 -59.04 -7.97
C THR A 785 -30.80 -57.68 -8.39
N VAL A 786 -31.19 -56.61 -7.69
CA VAL A 786 -30.64 -55.26 -7.85
C VAL A 786 -29.92 -54.86 -6.56
N PRO A 787 -28.59 -54.76 -6.54
CA PRO A 787 -27.83 -54.32 -5.38
C PRO A 787 -27.83 -52.78 -5.22
N SER A 788 -27.35 -52.30 -4.07
CA SER A 788 -27.00 -50.89 -3.82
C SER A 788 -28.10 -49.85 -4.07
N LEU A 789 -29.33 -50.13 -3.64
CA LEU A 789 -30.46 -49.21 -3.75
C LEU A 789 -30.81 -48.53 -2.41
N LEU A 790 -31.46 -47.37 -2.50
CA LEU A 790 -32.04 -46.68 -1.35
C LEU A 790 -33.55 -46.93 -1.25
N ALA A 791 -33.97 -47.65 -0.21
CA ALA A 791 -35.36 -48.10 -0.09
C ALA A 791 -36.41 -46.98 0.02
N GLN A 792 -35.99 -45.76 0.33
CA GLN A 792 -36.86 -44.59 0.46
C GLN A 792 -37.32 -44.02 -0.89
N ASN A 793 -36.65 -44.38 -1.99
CA ASN A 793 -37.07 -43.98 -3.33
C ASN A 793 -38.37 -44.69 -3.76
N ARG A 794 -39.03 -44.14 -4.79
CA ARG A 794 -40.22 -44.76 -5.40
C ARG A 794 -39.79 -45.68 -6.53
N TYR A 795 -40.26 -46.93 -6.48
CA TYR A 795 -39.94 -47.96 -7.47
C TYR A 795 -41.20 -48.42 -8.18
N ALA A 796 -41.06 -48.88 -9.42
CA ALA A 796 -42.13 -49.55 -10.14
C ALA A 796 -41.63 -50.75 -10.94
N LEU A 797 -42.48 -51.75 -11.01
CA LEU A 797 -42.28 -52.95 -11.81
C LEU A 797 -42.96 -52.78 -13.17
N CYS A 798 -42.22 -53.03 -14.25
CA CYS A 798 -42.75 -53.06 -15.60
C CYS A 798 -42.87 -54.51 -16.09
N THR A 799 -44.09 -54.93 -16.44
CA THR A 799 -44.42 -56.30 -16.84
C THR A 799 -45.19 -56.31 -18.17
N GLY A 800 -45.04 -57.38 -18.98
CA GLY A 800 -45.76 -57.57 -20.25
C GLY A 800 -44.93 -58.10 -21.44
N SER A 801 -45.61 -58.39 -22.57
CA SER A 801 -45.03 -58.94 -23.81
C SER A 801 -44.76 -57.85 -24.87
N GLN A 802 -43.64 -57.99 -25.60
CA GLN A 802 -43.20 -57.05 -26.64
C GLN A 802 -44.13 -57.03 -27.88
N GLN A 803 -45.01 -58.04 -28.05
CA GLN A 803 -45.78 -58.21 -29.28
C GLN A 803 -46.83 -57.13 -29.57
N ASN A 804 -47.31 -56.38 -28.56
CA ASN A 804 -48.36 -55.35 -28.73
C ASN A 804 -48.01 -53.97 -28.14
N GLY A 805 -46.77 -53.74 -27.69
CA GLY A 805 -46.33 -52.42 -27.17
C GLY A 805 -47.03 -51.93 -25.89
N THR A 806 -47.77 -52.81 -25.19
CA THR A 806 -48.54 -52.45 -23.98
C THR A 806 -47.81 -52.97 -22.73
N PHE A 807 -47.16 -52.05 -21.99
CA PHE A 807 -46.51 -52.36 -20.71
C PHE A 807 -47.41 -51.92 -19.55
N LYS A 808 -47.46 -52.72 -18.47
CA LYS A 808 -48.09 -52.30 -17.21
C LYS A 808 -47.00 -51.87 -16.22
N ILE A 809 -47.08 -50.63 -15.76
CA ILE A 809 -46.22 -50.06 -14.72
C ILE A 809 -46.97 -50.14 -13.38
N THR A 810 -46.42 -50.87 -12.42
CA THR A 810 -47.03 -51.05 -11.10
C THR A 810 -46.08 -50.49 -10.02
N PRO A 811 -46.36 -49.29 -9.45
CA PRO A 811 -45.57 -48.74 -8.36
C PRO A 811 -45.65 -49.60 -7.10
N PHE A 812 -44.57 -49.62 -6.33
CA PHE A 812 -44.54 -50.30 -5.03
C PHE A 812 -43.62 -49.56 -4.05
N ALA A 813 -43.89 -49.75 -2.76
CA ALA A 813 -42.98 -49.36 -1.69
C ALA A 813 -42.02 -50.51 -1.40
N MET A 814 -40.76 -50.19 -1.12
CA MET A 814 -39.81 -51.24 -0.75
C MET A 814 -40.22 -51.90 0.57
N PRO A 815 -40.21 -53.25 0.64
CA PRO A 815 -40.49 -53.94 1.89
C PRO A 815 -39.45 -53.59 2.95
N LEU A 816 -39.82 -53.80 4.21
CA LEU A 816 -38.86 -53.73 5.32
C LEU A 816 -37.72 -54.71 5.11
N ASP A 817 -36.59 -54.47 5.77
CA ASP A 817 -35.44 -55.35 5.64
C ASP A 817 -35.78 -56.79 6.07
N GLY A 818 -35.33 -57.78 5.30
CA GLY A 818 -35.66 -59.20 5.48
C GLY A 818 -37.10 -59.58 5.12
N CYS A 819 -37.93 -58.65 4.65
CA CYS A 819 -39.33 -58.90 4.32
C CYS A 819 -39.55 -59.05 2.81
N SER A 820 -40.66 -59.70 2.44
CA SER A 820 -41.15 -59.79 1.06
C SER A 820 -42.53 -59.15 0.93
N ALA A 821 -42.75 -58.39 -0.13
CA ALA A 821 -44.03 -57.80 -0.50
C ALA A 821 -44.57 -58.47 -1.77
N TYR A 822 -45.87 -58.75 -1.77
CA TYR A 822 -46.60 -59.22 -2.94
C TYR A 822 -47.05 -58.03 -3.80
N ILE A 823 -46.77 -58.08 -5.10
CA ILE A 823 -47.20 -57.08 -6.09
C ILE A 823 -48.18 -57.75 -7.06
N PRO A 824 -49.47 -57.36 -7.06
CA PRO A 824 -50.46 -57.91 -7.98
C PRO A 824 -50.25 -57.36 -9.40
N VAL A 825 -49.76 -58.21 -10.30
CA VAL A 825 -49.47 -57.84 -11.69
C VAL A 825 -50.68 -58.10 -12.59
N THR A 826 -51.14 -59.35 -12.68
CA THR A 826 -52.37 -59.79 -13.38
C THR A 826 -53.09 -60.85 -12.54
N SER A 827 -54.26 -61.32 -12.97
CA SER A 827 -54.99 -62.41 -12.29
C SER A 827 -54.26 -63.76 -12.32
N SER A 828 -53.26 -63.94 -13.19
CA SER A 828 -52.50 -65.18 -13.37
C SER A 828 -51.00 -65.06 -13.06
N THR A 829 -50.46 -63.84 -12.87
CA THR A 829 -49.03 -63.61 -12.57
C THR A 829 -48.85 -63.02 -11.17
N THR A 830 -48.11 -63.74 -10.33
CA THR A 830 -47.71 -63.30 -8.99
C THR A 830 -46.26 -62.79 -9.02
N CYS A 831 -46.02 -61.58 -8.53
CA CYS A 831 -44.67 -61.05 -8.34
C CYS A 831 -44.39 -60.82 -6.85
N TYR A 832 -43.22 -61.25 -6.40
CA TYR A 832 -42.71 -61.00 -5.07
C TYR A 832 -41.47 -60.12 -5.17
N VAL A 833 -41.44 -59.04 -4.39
CA VAL A 833 -40.25 -58.22 -4.17
C VAL A 833 -39.79 -58.46 -2.75
N SER A 834 -38.56 -58.88 -2.55
CA SER A 834 -37.93 -59.02 -1.23
C SER A 834 -36.77 -58.06 -1.09
N ARG A 835 -36.47 -57.69 0.16
CA ARG A 835 -35.32 -56.83 0.49
C ARG A 835 -34.39 -57.51 1.48
N SER A 836 -33.09 -57.46 1.20
CA SER A 836 -32.03 -57.79 2.15
C SER A 836 -30.94 -56.71 2.09
N GLY A 837 -30.80 -55.94 3.17
CA GLY A 837 -30.00 -54.72 3.21
C GLY A 837 -30.40 -53.74 2.11
N ASN A 838 -29.42 -53.33 1.30
CA ASN A 838 -29.61 -52.47 0.12
C ASN A 838 -29.83 -53.27 -1.18
N THR A 839 -30.28 -54.52 -1.07
CA THR A 839 -30.49 -55.41 -2.21
C THR A 839 -31.96 -55.73 -2.37
N MET A 840 -32.50 -55.52 -3.58
CA MET A 840 -33.81 -56.00 -4.00
C MET A 840 -33.63 -57.36 -4.67
N SER A 841 -34.48 -58.33 -4.35
CA SER A 841 -34.68 -59.50 -5.21
C SER A 841 -36.12 -59.54 -5.67
N VAL A 842 -36.34 -59.84 -6.94
CA VAL A 842 -37.68 -59.92 -7.52
C VAL A 842 -37.86 -61.26 -8.19
N THR A 843 -38.99 -61.92 -7.93
CA THR A 843 -39.35 -63.22 -8.53
C THR A 843 -40.79 -63.18 -9.03
N THR A 844 -41.06 -63.71 -10.22
CA THR A 844 -42.42 -63.94 -10.75
C THR A 844 -42.61 -65.40 -11.13
N ASN A 845 -43.86 -65.87 -11.06
CA ASN A 845 -44.27 -67.21 -11.48
C ASN A 845 -45.00 -67.21 -12.84
N GLY A 846 -44.95 -66.11 -13.60
CA GLY A 846 -45.74 -65.92 -14.82
C GLY A 846 -44.97 -65.16 -15.91
N ASP A 847 -45.49 -64.01 -16.34
CA ASP A 847 -44.84 -63.20 -17.38
C ASP A 847 -43.41 -62.76 -16.97
N PRO A 848 -42.45 -62.74 -17.91
CA PRO A 848 -41.11 -62.24 -17.64
C PRO A 848 -41.14 -60.77 -17.24
N ILE A 849 -40.34 -60.40 -16.25
CA ILE A 849 -40.15 -59.01 -15.87
C ILE A 849 -39.41 -58.33 -17.02
N ARG A 850 -39.79 -57.10 -17.37
CA ARG A 850 -39.07 -56.35 -18.41
C ARG A 850 -38.13 -55.34 -17.79
N TYR A 851 -38.65 -54.50 -16.90
CA TYR A 851 -37.86 -53.46 -16.26
C TYR A 851 -38.24 -53.31 -14.79
N ILE A 852 -37.26 -52.93 -13.97
CA ILE A 852 -37.52 -52.15 -12.77
C ILE A 852 -37.09 -50.75 -13.05
N ILE A 853 -37.95 -49.81 -12.68
CA ILE A 853 -37.68 -48.40 -12.84
C ILE A 853 -37.74 -47.70 -11.49
N MET A 854 -36.90 -46.69 -11.32
CA MET A 854 -37.10 -45.69 -10.28
C MET A 854 -37.93 -44.54 -10.87
N LEU A 855 -38.97 -44.15 -10.13
CA LEU A 855 -39.97 -43.15 -10.54
C LEU A 855 -39.59 -41.73 -10.11
#